data_AF-A0A944TF35-F1
#
_entry.id   AF-A0A944TF35-F1
#
_cell.length_a   1.000
_cell.length_b   1.000
_cell.length_c   1.000
_cell.angle_alpha   90.00
_cell.angle_beta   90.00
_cell.angle_gamma   90.00
#
_symmetry.space_group_name_H-M   'P 1'
#
loop_
_entity.id
_entity.type
_entity.pdbx_description
1 polymer ?
#
loop_
_entity_poly.entity_id
_entity_poly.type
_entity_poly.pdbx_seq_one_letter_code
_entity_poly.pdbx_strand_id
1 'polypeptide(L)'
;MTLTADRMRQSVGLACLIAATALMLVIGASPAAAQETNVYRQILGLDSRKVIWFLAQMHLFFGAFVLGVPLFAVIIEIVGWRKGDKRFDKLAYEFTSLLSVAYATTAAFGGMLAFALFTLFPTFMGYMAGTFKDVMFVYALLFFAETFALYLYYYGWGWLQNTTPFNAATRSTLKAAGIAVFIVGVLFFTGFIGPEMRGDTRSFMTFLYLLPTAIGLYIIKDAKSSHIFIGIMLNVVGTGIMQSANSLAGFMMSPAGVDEAGQLVGSVWVAFENVLATPIAVHRMLGNLAFGGLVAGSYAAVKFIAAKTDEEKAHYDWMGYIANFVAIAALIPLPFAGYYLGREVYSHSAVMGNNMMGGDFSWTFIIQALLVGSLFLISNYYLWSGMTRIPGSERYYKLIKYILFALIVSFAVWLTPHNLPLTGPEVSEMGGSQYHPTLKFLGLMPAKNAVINLIILATFFSFLLYRRGNKAGIIPISQQGTTPKIVISIAGLAAIVLVGQYAVTLLTMDPAHLDLPADRAQFFRTTGYVLVFECIAAAITVLLALRDRGKAAQTLYMAVTAFNVTIFLGIYGFVVMEQASPFLRNVAVAQFLQLISALILVGAIDIYLFRNAEEMGPLKWGKMSVRSQYALLLLTFIITLNMGLMGFIRSGLRGDWHIFGIMRDTSQWSFTPSNFTMTQMVGLSFLVFMIGIAFMFWLGSLATRAKNFDDDEAAAPVPLPPASAPSAQQPGE
;
A
#
# COMPACT_ATOMS: atom_id res chain seq x y z
N MET A 1 -34.58 -2.25 19.15
CA MET A 1 -33.98 -0.96 18.72
C MET A 1 -33.25 -0.19 19.83
N THR A 2 -33.55 -0.41 21.12
CA THR A 2 -32.93 0.29 22.27
C THR A 2 -31.61 -0.35 22.78
N LEU A 3 -31.48 -1.68 22.72
CA LEU A 3 -30.30 -2.42 23.20
C LEU A 3 -29.00 -2.19 22.39
N THR A 4 -29.13 -1.82 21.11
CA THR A 4 -27.99 -1.48 20.23
C THR A 4 -27.50 -0.05 20.43
N ALA A 5 -28.40 0.89 20.77
CA ALA A 5 -28.06 2.27 21.06
C ALA A 5 -27.27 2.43 22.37
N ASP A 6 -27.54 1.59 23.38
CA ASP A 6 -26.82 1.64 24.66
C ASP A 6 -25.40 1.07 24.57
N ARG A 7 -25.19 -0.04 23.83
CA ARG A 7 -23.83 -0.53 23.53
C ARG A 7 -23.03 0.49 22.72
N MET A 8 -23.70 1.25 21.85
CA MET A 8 -23.11 2.33 21.05
C MET A 8 -22.73 3.56 21.89
N ARG A 9 -23.57 3.96 22.85
CA ARG A 9 -23.22 5.00 23.84
C ARG A 9 -22.02 4.61 24.69
N GLN A 10 -21.94 3.35 25.13
CA GLN A 10 -20.82 2.88 25.95
C GLN A 10 -19.50 2.83 25.19
N SER A 11 -19.51 2.40 23.92
CA SER A 11 -18.30 2.29 23.10
C SER A 11 -17.81 3.65 22.58
N VAL A 12 -18.73 4.53 22.15
CA VAL A 12 -18.40 5.94 21.81
C VAL A 12 -17.96 6.70 23.06
N GLY A 13 -18.65 6.49 24.20
CA GLY A 13 -18.28 7.07 25.48
C GLY A 13 -16.87 6.65 25.92
N LEU A 14 -16.50 5.38 25.78
CA LEU A 14 -15.17 4.88 26.13
C LEU A 14 -14.08 5.42 25.19
N ALA A 15 -14.33 5.47 23.88
CA ALA A 15 -13.37 6.01 22.91
C ALA A 15 -13.18 7.53 23.07
N CYS A 16 -14.27 8.28 23.28
CA CYS A 16 -14.21 9.71 23.59
C CYS A 16 -13.54 9.97 24.94
N LEU A 17 -13.78 9.13 25.95
CA LEU A 17 -13.13 9.24 27.26
C LEU A 17 -11.63 8.96 27.14
N ILE A 18 -11.22 7.93 26.40
CA ILE A 18 -9.79 7.62 26.14
C ILE A 18 -9.12 8.75 25.36
N ALA A 19 -9.76 9.26 24.30
CA ALA A 19 -9.24 10.37 23.51
C ALA A 19 -9.19 11.68 24.30
N ALA A 20 -10.21 11.97 25.12
CA ALA A 20 -10.24 13.14 25.99
C ALA A 20 -9.22 13.03 27.14
N THR A 21 -8.98 11.82 27.67
CA THR A 21 -7.96 11.58 28.70
C THR A 21 -6.56 11.70 28.10
N ALA A 22 -6.34 11.19 26.89
CA ALA A 22 -5.10 11.39 26.13
C ALA A 22 -4.88 12.88 25.82
N LEU A 23 -5.93 13.60 25.42
CA LEU A 23 -5.89 15.04 25.18
C LEU A 23 -5.61 15.83 26.47
N MET A 24 -6.20 15.46 27.61
CA MET A 24 -5.94 16.08 28.90
C MET A 24 -4.52 15.77 29.42
N LEU A 25 -3.96 14.60 29.12
CA LEU A 25 -2.55 14.29 29.41
C LEU A 25 -1.58 15.08 28.53
N VAL A 26 -1.94 15.33 27.25
CA VAL A 26 -1.16 16.18 26.34
C VAL A 26 -1.23 17.65 26.75
N ILE A 27 -2.37 18.13 27.27
CA ILE A 27 -2.55 19.50 27.75
C ILE A 27 -1.93 19.69 29.15
N GLY A 28 -1.90 18.64 29.98
CA GLY A 28 -1.35 18.65 31.34
C GLY A 28 0.17 18.50 31.44
N ALA A 29 0.87 18.35 30.32
CA ALA A 29 2.33 18.35 30.29
C ALA A 29 2.86 19.79 30.48
N SER A 30 3.07 20.19 31.73
CA SER A 30 3.74 21.44 32.09
C SER A 30 5.16 21.51 31.49
N PRO A 31 5.59 22.67 30.96
CA PRO A 31 6.94 22.82 30.44
C PRO A 31 7.95 22.91 31.58
N ALA A 32 9.14 22.35 31.34
CA ALA A 32 10.37 22.65 32.05
C ALA A 32 10.39 22.38 33.56
N ALA A 33 10.40 21.11 33.95
CA ALA A 33 11.24 20.69 35.07
C ALA A 33 12.51 20.08 34.46
N ALA A 34 13.69 20.46 34.96
CA ALA A 34 14.98 19.94 34.51
C ALA A 34 14.90 18.42 34.38
N GLN A 35 14.94 17.91 33.14
CA GLN A 35 14.81 16.48 32.88
C GLN A 35 16.00 15.78 33.55
N GLU A 36 15.71 14.95 34.55
CA GLU A 36 16.63 13.87 34.90
C GLU A 36 16.96 13.08 33.65
N THR A 37 18.23 12.72 33.48
CA THR A 37 18.70 11.97 32.32
C THR A 37 17.96 10.64 32.21
N ASN A 38 17.12 10.51 31.17
CA ASN A 38 16.56 9.25 30.66
C ASN A 38 15.84 8.36 31.71
N VAL A 39 14.68 8.81 32.18
CA VAL A 39 13.81 8.01 33.06
C VAL A 39 13.10 6.90 32.26
N TYR A 40 13.32 5.64 32.67
CA TYR A 40 12.60 4.46 32.17
C TYR A 40 11.78 3.82 33.28
N ARG A 41 10.53 3.46 32.99
CA ARG A 41 9.68 2.71 33.92
C ARG A 41 9.43 1.31 33.39
N GLN A 42 9.07 0.39 34.28
CA GLN A 42 8.59 -0.94 33.94
C GLN A 42 7.18 -1.16 34.48
N ILE A 43 6.43 -2.02 33.82
CA ILE A 43 5.13 -2.51 34.28
C ILE A 43 5.26 -4.01 34.50
N LEU A 44 4.89 -4.49 35.69
CA LEU A 44 4.90 -5.92 36.05
C LEU A 44 6.25 -6.63 35.86
N GLY A 45 7.37 -5.89 35.97
CA GLY A 45 8.72 -6.42 35.72
C GLY A 45 8.99 -6.79 34.25
N LEU A 46 8.08 -6.48 33.33
CA LEU A 46 8.23 -6.74 31.90
C LEU A 46 9.24 -5.77 31.27
N ASP A 47 9.94 -6.25 30.25
CA ASP A 47 10.79 -5.45 29.38
C ASP A 47 9.94 -4.42 28.63
N SER A 48 10.13 -3.14 28.98
CA SER A 48 9.35 -2.03 28.45
C SER A 48 9.46 -1.90 26.93
N ARG A 49 10.61 -2.25 26.35
CA ARG A 49 10.83 -2.19 24.91
C ARG A 49 10.05 -3.28 24.18
N LYS A 50 9.98 -4.48 24.75
CA LYS A 50 9.12 -5.57 24.22
C LYS A 50 7.64 -5.23 24.32
N VAL A 51 7.20 -4.64 25.44
CA VAL A 51 5.80 -4.19 25.61
C VAL A 51 5.43 -3.16 24.55
N ILE A 52 6.24 -2.12 24.38
CA ILE A 52 6.01 -1.10 23.34
C ILE A 52 6.06 -1.70 21.94
N TRP A 53 7.01 -2.60 21.66
CA TRP A 53 7.07 -3.28 20.37
C TRP A 53 5.78 -4.04 20.07
N PHE A 54 5.30 -4.88 20.98
CA PHE A 54 4.06 -5.63 20.77
C PHE A 54 2.87 -4.70 20.52
N LEU A 55 2.68 -3.69 21.37
CA LEU A 55 1.57 -2.73 21.24
C LEU A 55 1.66 -1.94 19.93
N ALA A 56 2.84 -1.46 19.57
CA ALA A 56 3.07 -0.73 18.32
C ALA A 56 2.82 -1.61 17.10
N GLN A 57 3.25 -2.88 17.15
CA GLN A 57 3.05 -3.83 16.06
C GLN A 57 1.57 -4.17 15.88
N MET A 58 0.85 -4.42 16.97
CA MET A 58 -0.60 -4.66 16.93
C MET A 58 -1.35 -3.44 16.39
N HIS A 59 -1.05 -2.25 16.89
CA HIS A 59 -1.64 -1.01 16.39
C HIS A 59 -1.34 -0.82 14.90
N LEU A 60 -0.11 -1.13 14.45
CA LEU A 60 0.28 -1.02 13.05
C LEU A 60 -0.49 -1.99 12.14
N PHE A 61 -0.71 -3.25 12.54
CA PHE A 61 -1.47 -4.21 11.74
C PHE A 61 -2.92 -3.76 11.55
N PHE A 62 -3.60 -3.38 12.63
CA PHE A 62 -4.98 -2.91 12.54
C PHE A 62 -5.08 -1.54 11.85
N GLY A 63 -4.15 -0.63 12.10
CA GLY A 63 -4.07 0.67 11.42
C GLY A 63 -3.82 0.54 9.92
N ALA A 64 -2.97 -0.38 9.49
CA ALA A 64 -2.74 -0.66 8.07
C ALA A 64 -4.01 -1.18 7.38
N PHE A 65 -4.77 -2.04 8.05
CA PHE A 65 -6.06 -2.51 7.55
C PHE A 65 -7.09 -1.37 7.46
N VAL A 66 -7.22 -0.56 8.52
CA VAL A 66 -8.14 0.59 8.57
C VAL A 66 -7.83 1.65 7.52
N LEU A 67 -6.55 1.91 7.23
CA LEU A 67 -6.15 2.85 6.18
C LEU A 67 -6.23 2.25 4.78
N GLY A 68 -5.98 0.95 4.64
CA GLY A 68 -5.93 0.27 3.34
C GLY A 68 -7.29 0.05 2.69
N VAL A 69 -8.30 -0.37 3.46
CA VAL A 69 -9.63 -0.73 2.92
C VAL A 69 -10.40 0.46 2.32
N PRO A 70 -10.48 1.63 2.96
CA PRO A 70 -11.15 2.80 2.39
C PRO A 70 -10.60 3.21 1.01
N LEU A 71 -9.29 3.07 0.79
CA LEU A 71 -8.64 3.47 -0.46
C LEU A 71 -9.24 2.75 -1.66
N PHE A 72 -9.42 1.43 -1.57
CA PHE A 72 -10.01 0.67 -2.66
C PHE A 72 -11.53 0.58 -2.59
N ALA A 73 -12.16 0.66 -1.40
CA ALA A 73 -13.61 0.66 -1.29
C ALA A 73 -14.24 1.83 -2.05
N VAL A 74 -13.66 3.04 -1.93
CA VAL A 74 -14.13 4.22 -2.66
C VAL A 74 -13.92 4.09 -4.17
N ILE A 75 -12.81 3.49 -4.60
CA ILE A 75 -12.57 3.21 -6.03
C ILE A 75 -13.63 2.24 -6.57
N ILE A 76 -13.94 1.18 -5.82
CA ILE A 76 -14.98 0.20 -6.18
C ILE A 76 -16.36 0.88 -6.25
N GLU A 77 -16.68 1.74 -5.29
CA GLU A 77 -17.94 2.50 -5.28
C GLU A 77 -18.05 3.43 -6.49
N ILE A 78 -16.98 4.17 -6.83
CA ILE A 78 -16.92 5.03 -8.01
C ILE A 78 -17.17 4.20 -9.29
N VAL A 79 -16.60 3.01 -9.38
CA VAL A 79 -16.81 2.10 -10.52
C VAL A 79 -18.28 1.65 -10.58
N GLY A 80 -18.88 1.30 -9.45
CA GLY A 80 -20.30 0.95 -9.34
C GLY A 80 -21.22 2.08 -9.77
N TRP A 81 -20.99 3.29 -9.25
CA TRP A 81 -21.75 4.50 -9.57
C TRP A 81 -21.64 4.88 -11.06
N ARG A 82 -20.44 4.83 -11.65
CA ARG A 82 -20.26 5.17 -13.07
C ARG A 82 -20.89 4.15 -14.03
N LYS A 83 -20.91 2.86 -13.64
CA LYS A 83 -21.47 1.79 -14.48
C LYS A 83 -22.94 1.49 -14.20
N GLY A 84 -23.49 1.99 -13.09
CA GLY A 84 -24.82 1.61 -12.61
C GLY A 84 -24.92 0.15 -12.14
N ASP A 85 -23.78 -0.50 -11.82
CA ASP A 85 -23.75 -1.90 -11.40
C ASP A 85 -23.76 -2.01 -9.87
N LYS A 86 -24.91 -2.43 -9.33
CA LYS A 86 -25.14 -2.57 -7.88
C LYS A 86 -24.21 -3.58 -7.20
N ARG A 87 -23.59 -4.52 -7.94
CA ARG A 87 -22.66 -5.50 -7.36
C ARG A 87 -21.41 -4.82 -6.80
N PHE A 88 -20.89 -3.81 -7.49
CA PHE A 88 -19.74 -3.03 -7.02
C PHE A 88 -20.11 -2.17 -5.80
N ASP A 89 -21.30 -1.58 -5.79
CA ASP A 89 -21.78 -0.82 -4.62
C ASP A 89 -21.91 -1.72 -3.38
N LYS A 90 -22.53 -2.89 -3.53
CA LYS A 90 -22.64 -3.89 -2.47
C LYS A 90 -21.27 -4.36 -1.98
N LEU A 91 -20.34 -4.61 -2.90
CA LEU A 91 -18.98 -5.01 -2.56
C LEU A 91 -18.24 -3.92 -1.76
N ALA A 92 -18.35 -2.66 -2.17
CA ALA A 92 -17.76 -1.53 -1.45
C ALA A 92 -18.34 -1.39 -0.04
N TYR A 93 -19.66 -1.57 0.11
CA TYR A 93 -20.32 -1.60 1.42
C TYR A 93 -19.80 -2.76 2.28
N GLU A 94 -19.72 -3.97 1.74
CA GLU A 94 -19.22 -5.15 2.47
C GLU A 94 -17.79 -4.94 2.96
N PHE A 95 -16.88 -4.43 2.12
CA PHE A 95 -15.53 -4.08 2.55
C PHE A 95 -15.52 -3.01 3.65
N THR A 96 -16.33 -1.96 3.50
CA THR A 96 -16.44 -0.89 4.50
C THR A 96 -17.03 -1.39 5.81
N SER A 97 -17.95 -2.36 5.77
CA SER A 97 -18.54 -2.95 6.98
C SER A 97 -17.50 -3.62 7.88
N LEU A 98 -16.45 -4.21 7.28
CA LEU A 98 -15.33 -4.83 8.02
C LEU A 98 -14.53 -3.80 8.82
N LEU A 99 -14.59 -2.51 8.45
CA LEU A 99 -13.86 -1.44 9.12
C LEU A 99 -14.48 -1.06 10.47
N SER A 100 -15.80 -1.18 10.63
CA SER A 100 -16.47 -0.72 11.86
C SER A 100 -15.91 -1.38 13.13
N VAL A 101 -15.69 -2.69 13.10
CA VAL A 101 -15.11 -3.46 14.21
C VAL A 101 -13.59 -3.27 14.29
N ALA A 102 -12.90 -3.20 13.14
CA ALA A 102 -11.46 -3.00 13.09
C ALA A 102 -11.06 -1.62 13.65
N TYR A 103 -11.86 -0.57 13.40
CA TYR A 103 -11.60 0.79 13.84
C TYR A 103 -11.51 0.91 15.37
N ALA A 104 -12.48 0.34 16.08
CA ALA A 104 -12.48 0.34 17.54
C ALA A 104 -11.27 -0.42 18.10
N THR A 105 -10.90 -1.54 17.49
CA THR A 105 -9.72 -2.32 17.87
C THR A 105 -8.42 -1.54 17.63
N THR A 106 -8.30 -0.87 16.47
CA THR A 106 -7.17 0.03 16.15
C THR A 106 -7.04 1.14 17.18
N ALA A 107 -8.15 1.80 17.52
CA ALA A 107 -8.19 2.89 18.50
C ALA A 107 -7.81 2.41 19.90
N ALA A 108 -8.28 1.23 20.31
CA ALA A 108 -7.91 0.62 21.58
C ALA A 108 -6.40 0.36 21.67
N PHE A 109 -5.81 -0.30 20.66
CA PHE A 109 -4.35 -0.51 20.63
C PHE A 109 -3.56 0.79 20.50
N GLY A 110 -4.07 1.80 19.79
CA GLY A 110 -3.45 3.12 19.68
C GLY A 110 -3.45 3.88 21.00
N GLY A 111 -4.57 3.87 21.72
CA GLY A 111 -4.69 4.42 23.07
C GLY A 111 -3.75 3.70 24.04
N MET A 112 -3.78 2.36 24.07
CA MET A 112 -2.88 1.56 24.90
C MET A 112 -1.40 1.84 24.60
N LEU A 113 -1.03 1.96 23.32
CA LEU A 113 0.32 2.33 22.92
C LEU A 113 0.69 3.72 23.42
N ALA A 114 -0.18 4.72 23.27
CA ALA A 114 0.07 6.08 23.76
C ALA A 114 0.26 6.10 25.28
N PHE A 115 -0.65 5.48 26.04
CA PHE A 115 -0.52 5.35 27.50
C PHE A 115 0.77 4.64 27.90
N ALA A 116 1.12 3.55 27.23
CA ALA A 116 2.35 2.82 27.49
C ALA A 116 3.59 3.68 27.19
N LEU A 117 3.61 4.45 26.10
CA LEU A 117 4.72 5.34 25.77
C LEU A 117 4.90 6.46 26.80
N PHE A 118 3.83 7.17 27.16
CA PHE A 118 3.89 8.24 28.17
C PHE A 118 4.27 7.71 29.57
N THR A 119 3.89 6.47 29.88
CA THR A 119 4.19 5.85 31.18
C THR A 119 5.59 5.27 31.24
N LEU A 120 5.99 4.49 30.23
CA LEU A 120 7.24 3.72 30.22
C LEU A 120 8.44 4.54 29.75
N PHE A 121 8.22 5.51 28.86
CA PHE A 121 9.25 6.36 28.25
C PHE A 121 8.90 7.86 28.39
N PRO A 122 8.71 8.38 29.62
CA PRO A 122 8.26 9.76 29.85
C PRO A 122 9.23 10.82 29.33
N THR A 123 10.54 10.56 29.39
CA THR A 123 11.57 11.50 28.89
C THR A 123 11.49 11.63 27.37
N PHE A 124 11.43 10.50 26.67
CA PHE A 124 11.25 10.45 25.22
C PHE A 124 9.94 11.12 24.79
N MET A 125 8.83 10.80 25.44
CA MET A 125 7.54 11.40 25.09
C MET A 125 7.48 12.89 25.42
N GLY A 126 8.10 13.34 26.51
CA GLY A 126 8.23 14.76 26.84
C GLY A 126 8.99 15.53 25.76
N TYR A 127 10.11 14.98 25.29
CA TYR A 127 10.86 15.54 24.17
C TYR A 127 10.02 15.58 22.87
N MET A 128 9.45 14.45 22.46
CA MET A 128 8.65 14.38 21.23
C MET A 128 7.43 15.32 21.27
N ALA A 129 6.74 15.41 22.41
CA ALA A 129 5.59 16.29 22.58
C ALA A 129 5.99 17.77 22.60
N GLY A 130 7.17 18.10 23.12
CA GLY A 130 7.73 19.46 23.04
C GLY A 130 8.06 19.85 21.61
N THR A 131 8.83 19.02 20.91
CA THR A 131 9.28 19.30 19.52
C THR A 131 8.14 19.30 18.52
N PHE A 132 7.17 18.40 18.66
CA PHE A 132 6.06 18.22 17.70
C PHE A 132 4.71 18.67 18.23
N LYS A 133 4.64 19.59 19.21
CA LYS A 133 3.39 20.02 19.84
C LYS A 133 2.27 20.34 18.84
N ASP A 134 2.56 21.19 17.86
CA ASP A 134 1.57 21.62 16.87
C ASP A 134 1.15 20.46 15.95
N VAL A 135 2.10 19.61 15.57
CA VAL A 135 1.85 18.43 14.74
C VAL A 135 0.99 17.41 15.50
N MET A 136 1.25 17.18 16.79
CA MET A 136 0.45 16.28 17.63
C MET A 136 -0.98 16.80 17.81
N PHE A 137 -1.17 18.11 17.92
CA PHE A 137 -2.51 18.71 17.97
C PHE A 137 -3.27 18.50 16.65
N VAL A 138 -2.64 18.80 15.51
CA VAL A 138 -3.22 18.53 14.18
C VAL A 138 -3.52 17.04 14.00
N TYR A 139 -2.60 16.17 14.43
CA TYR A 139 -2.77 14.73 14.40
C TYR A 139 -4.00 14.27 15.20
N ALA A 140 -4.25 14.82 16.38
CA ALA A 140 -5.46 14.55 17.16
C ALA A 140 -6.73 15.02 16.44
N LEU A 141 -6.73 16.21 15.83
CA LEU A 141 -7.86 16.70 15.03
C LEU A 141 -8.15 15.82 13.82
N LEU A 142 -7.11 15.35 13.13
CA LEU A 142 -7.25 14.43 12.01
C LEU A 142 -7.89 13.11 12.44
N PHE A 143 -7.59 12.58 13.63
CA PHE A 143 -8.29 11.40 14.15
C PHE A 143 -9.79 11.62 14.34
N PHE A 144 -10.20 12.76 14.89
CA PHE A 144 -11.61 13.10 15.01
C PHE A 144 -12.27 13.24 13.64
N ALA A 145 -11.60 13.89 12.70
CA ALA A 145 -12.08 14.04 11.33
C ALA A 145 -12.20 12.68 10.62
N GLU A 146 -11.26 11.76 10.82
CA GLU A 146 -11.29 10.42 10.26
C GLU A 146 -12.46 9.61 10.84
N THR A 147 -12.63 9.64 12.17
CA THR A 147 -13.76 8.99 12.83
C THR A 147 -15.07 9.52 12.25
N PHE A 148 -15.23 10.83 12.18
CA PHE A 148 -16.45 11.45 11.64
C PHE A 148 -16.68 11.06 10.18
N ALA A 149 -15.67 11.17 9.32
CA ALA A 149 -15.77 10.80 7.92
C ALA A 149 -16.07 9.31 7.72
N LEU A 150 -15.45 8.42 8.49
CA LEU A 150 -15.68 6.98 8.43
C LEU A 150 -17.12 6.63 8.82
N TYR A 151 -17.62 7.21 9.91
CA TYR A 151 -18.98 6.97 10.36
C TYR A 151 -20.01 7.55 9.39
N LEU A 152 -19.77 8.75 8.88
CA LEU A 152 -20.64 9.37 7.89
C LEU A 152 -20.65 8.58 6.57
N TYR A 153 -19.51 8.02 6.16
CA TYR A 153 -19.40 7.13 5.01
C TYR A 153 -20.15 5.82 5.27
N TYR A 154 -19.87 5.12 6.37
CA TYR A 154 -20.46 3.81 6.62
C TYR A 154 -21.96 3.86 6.89
N TYR A 155 -22.41 4.68 7.85
CA TYR A 155 -23.82 4.81 8.18
C TYR A 155 -24.59 5.63 7.16
N GLY A 156 -23.89 6.45 6.37
CA GLY A 156 -24.49 7.21 5.29
C GLY A 156 -24.86 6.38 4.06
N TRP A 157 -24.48 5.10 4.02
CA TRP A 157 -24.73 4.26 2.87
C TRP A 157 -26.20 4.10 2.51
N GLY A 158 -27.13 4.17 3.47
CA GLY A 158 -28.57 4.02 3.21
C GLY A 158 -29.22 5.30 2.71
N TRP A 159 -29.04 6.40 3.44
CA TRP A 159 -29.77 7.65 3.20
C TRP A 159 -29.17 8.56 2.12
N LEU A 160 -27.93 8.32 1.68
CA LEU A 160 -27.24 9.08 0.63
C LEU A 160 -27.28 8.35 -0.72
N GLN A 161 -28.21 7.41 -0.93
CA GLN A 161 -28.34 6.70 -2.21
C GLN A 161 -29.11 7.48 -3.27
N ASN A 162 -29.72 8.60 -2.89
CA ASN A 162 -30.54 9.38 -3.81
C ASN A 162 -29.69 9.99 -4.94
N THR A 163 -30.11 9.76 -6.18
CA THR A 163 -29.48 10.28 -7.40
C THR A 163 -30.23 11.48 -8.00
N THR A 164 -31.24 12.02 -7.32
CA THR A 164 -31.88 13.27 -7.73
C THR A 164 -30.85 14.40 -7.68
N PRO A 165 -30.60 15.09 -8.81
CA PRO A 165 -29.59 16.14 -8.84
C PRO A 165 -29.95 17.30 -7.93
N PHE A 166 -28.94 17.88 -7.28
CA PHE A 166 -29.09 19.16 -6.60
C PHE A 166 -29.41 20.27 -7.61
N ASN A 167 -29.90 21.41 -7.10
CA ASN A 167 -30.20 22.58 -7.92
C ASN A 167 -28.94 23.04 -8.70
N ALA A 168 -29.16 23.78 -9.79
CA ALA A 168 -28.06 24.20 -10.68
C ALA A 168 -27.00 25.07 -9.97
N ALA A 169 -27.43 25.95 -9.06
CA ALA A 169 -26.56 26.84 -8.30
C ALA A 169 -25.58 26.07 -7.39
N THR A 170 -26.08 25.09 -6.62
CA THR A 170 -25.26 24.23 -5.76
C THR A 170 -24.25 23.43 -6.58
N ARG A 171 -24.68 22.82 -7.69
CA ARG A 171 -23.77 22.06 -8.56
C ARG A 171 -22.70 22.95 -9.19
N SER A 172 -23.06 24.17 -9.60
CA SER A 172 -22.10 25.13 -10.17
C SER A 172 -21.09 25.58 -9.11
N THR A 173 -21.55 25.88 -7.89
CA THR A 173 -20.70 26.29 -6.77
C THR A 173 -19.70 25.19 -6.39
N LEU A 174 -20.14 23.93 -6.28
CA LEU A 174 -19.27 22.80 -5.96
C LEU A 174 -18.23 22.53 -7.07
N LYS A 175 -18.64 22.62 -8.33
CA LYS A 175 -17.70 22.53 -9.46
C LYS A 175 -16.69 23.67 -9.47
N ALA A 176 -17.13 24.89 -9.22
CA ALA A 176 -16.24 26.06 -9.13
C ALA A 176 -15.25 25.89 -7.97
N ALA A 177 -15.69 25.40 -6.81
CA ALA A 177 -14.82 25.06 -5.70
C ALA A 177 -13.81 23.96 -6.08
N GLY A 178 -14.23 22.90 -6.76
CA GLY A 178 -13.34 21.85 -7.26
C GLY A 178 -12.29 22.37 -8.24
N ILE A 179 -12.68 23.25 -9.17
CA ILE A 179 -11.75 23.91 -10.10
C ILE A 179 -10.77 24.83 -9.35
N ALA A 180 -11.25 25.59 -8.36
CA ALA A 180 -10.40 26.45 -7.54
C ALA A 180 -9.35 25.63 -6.78
N VAL A 181 -9.75 24.52 -6.13
CA VAL A 181 -8.82 23.61 -5.44
C VAL A 181 -7.86 22.97 -6.43
N PHE A 182 -8.29 22.64 -7.65
CA PHE A 182 -7.40 22.12 -8.69
C PHE A 182 -6.33 23.15 -9.10
N ILE A 183 -6.71 24.42 -9.31
CA ILE A 183 -5.78 25.50 -9.63
C ILE A 183 -4.79 25.69 -8.47
N VAL A 184 -5.27 25.73 -7.23
CA VAL A 184 -4.41 25.75 -6.03
C VAL A 184 -3.45 24.56 -6.03
N GLY A 185 -3.93 23.36 -6.36
CA GLY A 185 -3.09 22.16 -6.48
C GLY A 185 -1.98 22.31 -7.52
N VAL A 186 -2.27 22.87 -8.70
CA VAL A 186 -1.27 23.09 -9.76
C VAL A 186 -0.26 24.15 -9.35
N LEU A 187 -0.72 25.27 -8.78
CA LEU A 187 0.17 26.34 -8.30
C LEU A 187 1.05 25.84 -7.14
N PHE A 188 0.50 25.03 -6.25
CA PHE A 188 1.24 24.42 -5.15
C PHE A 188 2.28 23.41 -5.68
N PHE A 189 1.91 22.55 -6.63
CA PHE A 189 2.81 21.58 -7.25
C PHE A 189 3.98 22.22 -7.98
N THR A 190 3.74 23.32 -8.69
CA THR A 190 4.77 24.08 -9.40
C THR A 190 5.64 24.92 -8.46
N GLY A 191 5.29 25.02 -7.17
CA GLY A 191 6.01 25.82 -6.18
C GLY A 191 5.73 27.32 -6.27
N PHE A 192 4.67 27.73 -6.98
CA PHE A 192 4.25 29.13 -7.06
C PHE A 192 3.59 29.60 -5.76
N ILE A 193 2.94 28.69 -5.04
CA ILE A 193 2.36 28.92 -3.71
C ILE A 193 2.78 27.82 -2.73
N GLY A 194 2.73 28.13 -1.43
CA GLY A 194 3.08 27.21 -0.36
C GLY A 194 4.51 27.41 0.17
N PRO A 195 4.86 26.79 1.31
CA PRO A 195 6.18 26.92 1.88
C PRO A 195 7.23 26.20 1.04
N GLU A 196 8.49 26.62 1.21
CA GLU A 196 9.61 25.89 0.64
C GLU A 196 9.68 24.49 1.25
N MET A 197 9.65 23.48 0.40
CA MET A 197 9.59 22.07 0.77
C MET A 197 10.20 21.22 -0.34
N ARG A 198 10.58 19.99 0.00
CA ARG A 198 11.11 19.02 -0.95
C ARG A 198 10.07 18.69 -2.02
N GLY A 199 10.56 18.47 -3.25
CA GLY A 199 9.70 18.18 -4.40
C GLY A 199 8.87 16.90 -4.25
N ASP A 200 9.39 15.90 -3.52
CA ASP A 200 8.67 14.66 -3.23
C ASP A 200 7.52 14.89 -2.25
N THR A 201 7.75 15.63 -1.16
CA THR A 201 6.69 16.02 -0.21
C THR A 201 5.59 16.82 -0.89
N ARG A 202 5.98 17.80 -1.71
CA ARG A 202 5.03 18.61 -2.50
C ARG A 202 4.19 17.75 -3.44
N SER A 203 4.81 16.81 -4.14
CA SER A 203 4.13 15.88 -5.03
C SER A 203 3.17 14.99 -4.25
N PHE A 204 3.61 14.43 -3.13
CA PHE A 204 2.78 13.61 -2.24
C PHE A 204 1.55 14.38 -1.77
N MET A 205 1.74 15.63 -1.32
CA MET A 205 0.65 16.50 -0.88
C MET A 205 -0.32 16.87 -2.00
N THR A 206 0.20 17.17 -3.18
CA THR A 206 -0.62 17.50 -4.36
C THR A 206 -1.50 16.31 -4.76
N PHE A 207 -0.91 15.12 -4.93
CA PHE A 207 -1.59 13.97 -5.52
C PHE A 207 -2.49 13.21 -4.54
N LEU A 208 -2.25 13.32 -3.23
CA LEU A 208 -3.00 12.55 -2.23
C LEU A 208 -3.93 13.40 -1.35
N TYR A 209 -3.84 14.73 -1.43
CA TYR A 209 -4.72 15.63 -0.68
C TYR A 209 -5.47 16.55 -1.64
N LEU A 210 -4.76 17.44 -2.34
CA LEU A 210 -5.41 18.50 -3.14
C LEU A 210 -6.15 17.95 -4.36
N LEU A 211 -5.51 17.05 -5.13
CA LEU A 211 -6.12 16.48 -6.34
C LEU A 211 -7.35 15.62 -6.02
N PRO A 212 -7.33 14.69 -5.04
CA PRO A 212 -8.52 13.95 -4.65
C PRO A 212 -9.65 14.86 -4.16
N THR A 213 -9.35 15.88 -3.33
CA THR A 213 -10.36 16.85 -2.88
C THR A 213 -10.96 17.63 -4.05
N ALA A 214 -10.14 18.09 -5.00
CA ALA A 214 -10.60 18.79 -6.20
C ALA A 214 -11.53 17.92 -7.06
N ILE A 215 -11.10 16.69 -7.35
CA ILE A 215 -11.90 15.71 -8.11
C ILE A 215 -13.21 15.43 -7.38
N GLY A 216 -13.12 15.20 -6.06
CA GLY A 216 -14.24 14.93 -5.18
C GLY A 216 -15.30 16.02 -5.25
N LEU A 217 -14.92 17.29 -5.08
CA LEU A 217 -15.83 18.43 -5.21
C LEU A 217 -16.43 18.55 -6.61
N TYR A 218 -15.63 18.31 -7.65
CA TYR A 218 -16.06 18.44 -9.05
C TYR A 218 -17.13 17.42 -9.45
N ILE A 219 -17.11 16.21 -8.88
CA ILE A 219 -18.06 15.14 -9.23
C ILE A 219 -19.40 15.23 -8.49
N ILE A 220 -19.52 16.05 -7.44
CA ILE A 220 -20.75 16.15 -6.65
C ILE A 220 -21.88 16.74 -7.51
N LYS A 221 -22.96 15.97 -7.61
CA LYS A 221 -24.18 16.36 -8.32
C LYS A 221 -25.47 15.96 -7.61
N ASP A 222 -25.42 15.00 -6.70
CA ASP A 222 -26.53 14.36 -6.00
C ASP A 222 -26.05 13.80 -4.64
N ALA A 223 -26.94 13.18 -3.87
CA ALA A 223 -26.58 12.62 -2.56
C ALA A 223 -25.55 11.48 -2.69
N LYS A 224 -25.66 10.64 -3.72
CA LYS A 224 -24.74 9.50 -3.95
C LYS A 224 -23.31 9.94 -4.26
N SER A 225 -23.15 10.96 -5.09
CA SER A 225 -21.83 11.56 -5.35
C SER A 225 -21.28 12.32 -4.15
N SER A 226 -22.14 12.82 -3.26
CA SER A 226 -21.72 13.37 -1.96
C SER A 226 -21.20 12.28 -1.02
N HIS A 227 -21.83 11.10 -1.00
CA HIS A 227 -21.34 9.93 -0.27
C HIS A 227 -19.94 9.52 -0.73
N ILE A 228 -19.72 9.45 -2.05
CA ILE A 228 -18.39 9.19 -2.63
C ILE A 228 -17.38 10.26 -2.18
N PHE A 229 -17.77 11.54 -2.15
CA PHE A 229 -16.90 12.62 -1.67
C PHE A 229 -16.49 12.44 -0.20
N ILE A 230 -17.41 12.00 0.66
CA ILE A 230 -17.10 11.68 2.06
C ILE A 230 -16.05 10.56 2.13
N GLY A 231 -16.19 9.52 1.30
CA GLY A 231 -15.19 8.46 1.18
C GLY A 231 -13.83 8.96 0.67
N ILE A 232 -13.80 9.89 -0.28
CA ILE A 232 -12.56 10.55 -0.74
C ILE A 232 -11.91 11.32 0.42
N MET A 233 -12.69 12.10 1.17
CA MET A 233 -12.19 12.87 2.30
C MET A 233 -11.69 11.99 3.44
N LEU A 234 -12.34 10.84 3.70
CA LEU A 234 -11.84 9.82 4.62
C LEU A 234 -10.41 9.39 4.26
N ASN A 235 -10.14 9.16 2.97
CA ASN A 235 -8.80 8.79 2.51
C ASN A 235 -7.78 9.93 2.61
N VAL A 236 -8.19 11.17 2.32
CA VAL A 236 -7.33 12.37 2.48
C VAL A 236 -6.93 12.55 3.94
N VAL A 237 -7.90 12.45 4.86
CA VAL A 237 -7.64 12.57 6.30
C VAL A 237 -6.77 11.42 6.81
N GLY A 238 -7.10 10.16 6.45
CA GLY A 238 -6.30 8.99 6.82
C GLY A 238 -4.86 9.07 6.31
N THR A 239 -4.65 9.62 5.11
CA THR A 239 -3.31 9.88 4.57
C THR A 239 -2.56 10.94 5.40
N GLY A 240 -3.26 11.99 5.88
CA GLY A 240 -2.71 12.99 6.78
C GLY A 240 -2.29 12.44 8.15
N ILE A 241 -3.10 11.55 8.73
CA ILE A 241 -2.74 10.83 9.97
C ILE A 241 -1.47 10.02 9.73
N MET A 242 -1.44 9.26 8.64
CA MET A 242 -0.29 8.44 8.29
C MET A 242 0.97 9.27 8.07
N GLN A 243 0.90 10.39 7.33
CA GLN A 243 2.03 11.29 7.09
C GLN A 243 2.56 11.88 8.40
N SER A 244 1.67 12.32 9.29
CA SER A 244 2.05 12.87 10.59
C SER A 244 2.78 11.83 11.43
N ALA A 245 2.22 10.62 11.57
CA ALA A 245 2.88 9.53 12.28
C ALA A 245 4.23 9.12 11.64
N ASN A 246 4.33 9.18 10.31
CA ASN A 246 5.58 8.88 9.59
C ASN A 246 6.63 9.96 9.73
N SER A 247 6.22 11.22 9.83
CA SER A 247 7.11 12.32 10.17
C SER A 247 7.76 12.07 11.52
N LEU A 248 6.99 11.74 12.56
CA LEU A 248 7.53 11.46 13.90
C LEU A 248 8.46 10.23 13.88
N ALA A 249 8.06 9.15 13.20
CA ALA A 249 8.86 7.94 13.08
C ALA A 249 10.12 8.13 12.21
N GLY A 250 10.06 9.00 11.20
CA GLY A 250 11.18 9.38 10.35
C GLY A 250 12.19 10.23 11.12
N PHE A 251 11.71 11.21 11.88
CA PHE A 251 12.53 12.09 12.73
C PHE A 251 13.36 11.28 13.73
N MET A 252 12.78 10.21 14.28
CA MET A 252 13.51 9.30 15.17
C MET A 252 14.76 8.66 14.53
N MET A 253 14.80 8.48 13.20
CA MET A 253 15.93 7.90 12.47
C MET A 253 16.81 8.95 11.78
N SER A 254 16.19 10.03 11.30
CA SER A 254 16.85 11.16 10.65
C SER A 254 16.37 12.47 11.26
N PRO A 255 16.86 12.84 12.45
CA PRO A 255 16.45 14.10 13.07
C PRO A 255 16.85 15.29 12.20
N ALA A 256 15.99 16.30 12.13
CA ALA A 256 16.22 17.51 11.36
C ALA A 256 15.61 18.71 12.09
N GLY A 257 16.19 19.90 11.91
CA GLY A 257 15.69 21.13 12.55
C GLY A 257 15.91 21.17 14.07
N VAL A 258 16.95 20.49 14.57
CA VAL A 258 17.34 20.47 15.97
C VAL A 258 18.87 20.62 16.10
N ASP A 259 19.35 21.27 17.15
CA ASP A 259 20.78 21.42 17.44
C ASP A 259 21.37 20.18 18.12
N GLU A 260 22.68 20.24 18.44
CA GLU A 260 23.39 19.17 19.16
C GLU A 260 22.82 18.91 20.57
N ALA A 261 22.14 19.90 21.18
CA ALA A 261 21.45 19.75 22.45
C ALA A 261 20.01 19.21 22.28
N GLY A 262 19.57 18.94 21.05
CA GLY A 262 18.22 18.49 20.71
C GLY A 262 17.16 19.60 20.76
N GLN A 263 17.54 20.87 20.88
CA GLN A 263 16.60 21.97 20.88
C GLN A 263 16.16 22.28 19.45
N LEU A 264 14.88 22.58 19.26
CA LEU A 264 14.34 22.93 17.94
C LEU A 264 14.99 24.22 17.43
N VAL A 265 15.65 24.12 16.27
CA VAL A 265 16.24 25.24 15.55
C VAL A 265 15.38 25.53 14.32
N GLY A 266 14.74 26.71 14.32
CA GLY A 266 13.85 27.13 13.24
C GLY A 266 12.42 26.60 13.39
N SER A 267 11.80 26.25 12.27
CA SER A 267 10.39 25.84 12.22
C SER A 267 10.22 24.34 12.50
N VAL A 268 9.14 23.97 13.21
CA VAL A 268 8.70 22.57 13.36
C VAL A 268 8.50 21.88 12.00
N TRP A 269 8.25 22.65 10.94
CA TRP A 269 8.17 22.12 9.57
C TRP A 269 9.44 21.40 9.14
N VAL A 270 10.63 21.88 9.53
CA VAL A 270 11.90 21.25 9.17
C VAL A 270 12.04 19.87 9.84
N ALA A 271 11.59 19.75 11.09
CA ALA A 271 11.53 18.48 11.80
C ALA A 271 10.45 17.55 11.21
N PHE A 272 9.31 18.11 10.81
CA PHE A 272 8.21 17.38 10.18
C PHE A 272 8.60 16.81 8.81
N GLU A 273 9.28 17.62 8.00
CA GLU A 273 9.75 17.27 6.66
C GLU A 273 11.17 16.67 6.68
N ASN A 274 11.47 15.88 7.71
CA ASN A 274 12.72 15.15 7.74
C ASN A 274 12.84 14.23 6.51
N VAL A 275 14.09 13.91 6.16
CA VAL A 275 14.47 13.21 4.93
C VAL A 275 13.68 11.91 4.69
N LEU A 276 13.26 11.23 5.76
CA LEU A 276 12.58 9.95 5.70
C LEU A 276 11.05 10.04 5.77
N ALA A 277 10.47 11.18 6.12
CA ALA A 277 9.03 11.33 6.33
C ALA A 277 8.20 10.90 5.10
N THR A 278 8.47 11.51 3.95
CA THR A 278 7.78 11.24 2.69
C THR A 278 8.11 9.85 2.10
N PRO A 279 9.38 9.40 2.05
CA PRO A 279 9.70 8.04 1.60
C PRO A 279 8.98 6.94 2.41
N ILE A 280 8.93 7.08 3.74
CA ILE A 280 8.20 6.13 4.60
C ILE A 280 6.71 6.18 4.28
N ALA A 281 6.13 7.37 4.07
CA ALA A 281 4.72 7.51 3.76
C ALA A 281 4.32 6.88 2.42
N VAL A 282 5.11 7.07 1.37
CA VAL A 282 4.89 6.42 0.07
C VAL A 282 4.94 4.89 0.22
N HIS A 283 5.96 4.37 0.89
CA HIS A 283 6.09 2.92 1.12
C HIS A 283 4.93 2.36 1.93
N ARG A 284 4.55 3.01 3.04
CA ARG A 284 3.45 2.57 3.90
C ARG A 284 2.10 2.67 3.20
N MET A 285 1.85 3.67 2.36
CA MET A 285 0.59 3.77 1.61
C MET A 285 0.39 2.52 0.72
N LEU A 286 1.40 2.18 -0.06
CA LEU A 286 1.37 1.00 -0.93
C LEU A 286 1.31 -0.30 -0.11
N GLY A 287 2.06 -0.36 1.00
CA GLY A 287 2.03 -1.50 1.92
C GLY A 287 0.64 -1.70 2.55
N ASN A 288 0.00 -0.64 3.02
CA ASN A 288 -1.34 -0.67 3.61
C ASN A 288 -2.38 -1.10 2.57
N LEU A 289 -2.28 -0.63 1.33
CA LEU A 289 -3.17 -1.03 0.24
C LEU A 289 -3.02 -2.53 -0.10
N ALA A 290 -1.77 -3.01 -0.20
CA ALA A 290 -1.48 -4.43 -0.40
C ALA A 290 -2.00 -5.29 0.76
N PHE A 291 -1.75 -4.85 1.99
CA PHE A 291 -2.18 -5.52 3.22
C PHE A 291 -3.70 -5.60 3.33
N GLY A 292 -4.39 -4.47 3.14
CA GLY A 292 -5.85 -4.40 3.14
C GLY A 292 -6.48 -5.30 2.08
N GLY A 293 -5.92 -5.30 0.86
CA GLY A 293 -6.36 -6.18 -0.22
C GLY A 293 -6.18 -7.68 0.10
N LEU A 294 -5.05 -8.07 0.70
CA LEU A 294 -4.83 -9.48 1.06
C LEU A 294 -5.71 -9.92 2.24
N VAL A 295 -5.87 -9.10 3.27
CA VAL A 295 -6.79 -9.38 4.41
C VAL A 295 -8.24 -9.47 3.94
N ALA A 296 -8.67 -8.59 3.03
CA ALA A 296 -9.96 -8.69 2.36
C ALA A 296 -10.10 -9.98 1.53
N GLY A 297 -9.00 -10.40 0.87
CA GLY A 297 -8.95 -11.65 0.12
C GLY A 297 -9.05 -12.90 1.00
N SER A 298 -8.42 -12.90 2.18
CA SER A 298 -8.56 -14.00 3.14
C SER A 298 -9.96 -14.09 3.73
N TYR A 299 -10.63 -12.97 3.99
CA TYR A 299 -12.06 -12.97 4.33
C TYR A 299 -12.89 -13.68 3.25
N ALA A 300 -12.70 -13.26 1.99
CA ALA A 300 -13.40 -13.85 0.86
C ALA A 300 -13.09 -15.36 0.72
N ALA A 301 -11.84 -15.77 0.96
CA ALA A 301 -11.42 -17.16 0.92
C ALA A 301 -12.14 -18.02 1.98
N VAL A 302 -12.18 -17.57 3.23
CA VAL A 302 -12.90 -18.26 4.31
C VAL A 302 -14.38 -18.38 3.99
N LYS A 303 -14.99 -17.29 3.51
CA LYS A 303 -16.40 -17.25 3.14
C LYS A 303 -16.73 -18.12 1.94
N PHE A 304 -15.86 -18.19 0.93
CA PHE A 304 -16.01 -19.08 -0.21
C PHE A 304 -15.98 -20.56 0.22
N ILE A 305 -15.08 -20.92 1.14
CA ILE A 305 -14.98 -22.30 1.65
C ILE A 305 -16.23 -22.66 2.46
N ALA A 306 -16.76 -21.71 3.23
CA ALA A 306 -17.94 -21.90 4.07
C ALA A 306 -19.28 -21.74 3.33
N ALA A 307 -19.28 -21.25 2.09
CA ALA A 307 -20.47 -21.00 1.30
C ALA A 307 -21.22 -22.30 1.02
N LYS A 308 -22.54 -22.29 1.22
CA LYS A 308 -23.40 -23.46 0.99
C LYS A 308 -24.14 -23.40 -0.34
N THR A 309 -24.31 -22.20 -0.88
CA THR A 309 -24.98 -21.97 -2.16
C THR A 309 -23.97 -21.60 -3.25
N ASP A 310 -24.30 -21.92 -4.50
CA ASP A 310 -23.47 -21.56 -5.65
C ASP A 310 -23.38 -20.04 -5.84
N GLU A 311 -24.42 -19.30 -5.45
CA GLU A 311 -24.49 -17.83 -5.52
C GLU A 311 -23.55 -17.16 -4.52
N GLU A 312 -23.56 -17.59 -3.26
CA GLU A 312 -22.60 -17.11 -2.25
C GLU A 312 -21.18 -17.43 -2.68
N LYS A 313 -20.96 -18.65 -3.18
CA LYS A 313 -19.66 -19.09 -3.64
C LYS A 313 -19.17 -18.25 -4.82
N ALA A 314 -20.04 -17.92 -5.76
CA ALA A 314 -19.74 -17.01 -6.87
C ALA A 314 -19.41 -15.59 -6.41
N HIS A 315 -20.15 -15.06 -5.43
CA HIS A 315 -19.91 -13.73 -4.86
C HIS A 315 -18.54 -13.65 -4.17
N TYR A 316 -18.22 -14.59 -3.28
CA TYR A 316 -16.94 -14.59 -2.58
C TYR A 316 -15.75 -14.93 -3.48
N ASP A 317 -15.96 -15.69 -4.55
CA ASP A 317 -14.95 -15.88 -5.61
C ASP A 317 -14.58 -14.56 -6.28
N TRP A 318 -15.60 -13.77 -6.63
CA TRP A 318 -15.43 -12.46 -7.23
C TRP A 318 -14.81 -11.46 -6.27
N MET A 319 -15.26 -11.44 -5.00
CA MET A 319 -14.67 -10.63 -3.93
C MET A 319 -13.17 -10.94 -3.77
N GLY A 320 -12.79 -12.21 -3.71
CA GLY A 320 -11.40 -12.64 -3.59
C GLY A 320 -10.55 -12.22 -4.79
N TYR A 321 -11.12 -12.25 -5.99
CA TYR A 321 -10.45 -11.74 -7.20
C TYR A 321 -10.17 -10.24 -7.13
N ILE A 322 -11.17 -9.43 -6.77
CA ILE A 322 -11.02 -7.97 -6.66
C ILE A 322 -9.99 -7.62 -5.58
N ALA A 323 -10.08 -8.29 -4.42
CA ALA A 323 -9.16 -8.08 -3.31
C ALA A 323 -7.70 -8.41 -3.68
N ASN A 324 -7.47 -9.55 -4.36
CA ASN A 324 -6.14 -9.92 -4.85
C ASN A 324 -5.65 -8.99 -5.96
N PHE A 325 -6.55 -8.50 -6.84
CA PHE A 325 -6.18 -7.53 -7.87
C PHE A 325 -5.69 -6.21 -7.25
N VAL A 326 -6.41 -5.69 -6.26
CA VAL A 326 -5.98 -4.50 -5.50
C VAL A 326 -4.62 -4.74 -4.85
N ALA A 327 -4.43 -5.89 -4.22
CA ALA A 327 -3.16 -6.24 -3.58
C ALA A 327 -2.00 -6.27 -4.58
N ILE A 328 -2.15 -6.93 -5.72
CA ILE A 328 -1.11 -6.99 -6.76
C ILE A 328 -0.81 -5.60 -7.32
N ALA A 329 -1.84 -4.78 -7.57
CA ALA A 329 -1.68 -3.42 -8.08
C ALA A 329 -0.84 -2.55 -7.12
N ALA A 330 -0.95 -2.78 -5.81
CA ALA A 330 -0.14 -2.11 -4.79
C ALA A 330 1.25 -2.75 -4.60
N LEU A 331 1.36 -4.08 -4.74
CA LEU A 331 2.63 -4.82 -4.61
C LEU A 331 3.60 -4.53 -5.76
N ILE A 332 3.11 -4.29 -6.97
CA ILE A 332 3.98 -3.99 -8.13
C ILE A 332 4.90 -2.77 -7.89
N PRO A 333 4.40 -1.59 -7.47
CA PRO A 333 5.26 -0.44 -7.18
C PRO A 333 5.96 -0.51 -5.81
N LEU A 334 5.54 -1.39 -4.89
CA LEU A 334 6.02 -1.43 -3.51
C LEU A 334 7.54 -1.66 -3.35
N PRO A 335 8.19 -2.60 -4.08
CA PRO A 335 9.65 -2.79 -4.02
C PRO A 335 10.42 -1.51 -4.29
N PHE A 336 9.92 -0.65 -5.19
CA PHE A 336 10.57 0.60 -5.53
C PHE A 336 10.35 1.69 -4.51
N ALA A 337 9.17 1.76 -3.90
CA ALA A 337 8.97 2.61 -2.74
C ALA A 337 9.88 2.17 -1.56
N GLY A 338 10.09 0.87 -1.40
CA GLY A 338 11.06 0.32 -0.45
C GLY A 338 12.51 0.67 -0.80
N TYR A 339 12.87 0.59 -2.08
CA TYR A 339 14.18 1.01 -2.57
C TYR A 339 14.42 2.51 -2.38
N TYR A 340 13.41 3.33 -2.65
CA TYR A 340 13.44 4.77 -2.41
C TYR A 340 13.72 5.07 -0.94
N LEU A 341 12.97 4.44 -0.04
CA LEU A 341 13.19 4.54 1.40
C LEU A 341 14.61 4.07 1.79
N GLY A 342 15.02 2.89 1.34
CA GLY A 342 16.34 2.35 1.65
C GLY A 342 17.49 3.23 1.15
N ARG A 343 17.33 3.86 -0.02
CA ARG A 343 18.28 4.84 -0.55
C ARG A 343 18.41 6.04 0.38
N GLU A 344 17.29 6.64 0.80
CA GLU A 344 17.31 7.82 1.67
C GLU A 344 17.92 7.49 3.03
N VAL A 345 17.65 6.30 3.59
CA VAL A 345 18.32 5.83 4.81
C VAL A 345 19.84 5.74 4.61
N TYR A 346 20.29 5.15 3.50
CA TYR A 346 21.72 5.00 3.20
C TYR A 346 22.41 6.34 2.97
N SER A 347 21.76 7.25 2.23
CA SER A 347 22.26 8.60 1.96
C SER A 347 22.33 9.46 3.22
N HIS A 348 21.41 9.27 4.15
CA HIS A 348 21.43 9.97 5.44
C HIS A 348 22.49 9.39 6.40
N SER A 349 22.59 8.06 6.49
CA SER A 349 23.56 7.39 7.35
C SER A 349 24.09 6.11 6.70
N ALA A 350 25.36 6.14 6.31
CA ALA A 350 26.06 4.96 5.80
C ALA A 350 26.09 3.82 6.84
N VAL A 351 26.10 4.15 8.13
CA VAL A 351 26.05 3.15 9.22
C VAL A 351 24.73 2.40 9.21
N MET A 352 23.60 3.13 9.22
CA MET A 352 22.27 2.50 9.13
C MET A 352 22.10 1.72 7.83
N GLY A 353 22.54 2.30 6.71
CA GLY A 353 22.48 1.67 5.40
C GLY A 353 23.27 0.37 5.31
N ASN A 354 24.50 0.34 5.83
CA ASN A 354 25.35 -0.85 5.86
C ASN A 354 24.77 -1.92 6.81
N ASN A 355 24.30 -1.53 7.99
CA ASN A 355 23.69 -2.45 8.96
C ASN A 355 22.41 -3.12 8.42
N MET A 356 21.65 -2.42 7.57
CA MET A 356 20.41 -2.92 6.98
C MET A 356 20.65 -4.10 6.02
N MET A 357 21.63 -4.00 5.11
CA MET A 357 21.81 -4.97 4.02
C MET A 357 23.05 -5.87 4.15
N GLY A 358 24.10 -5.40 4.82
CA GLY A 358 25.38 -6.11 4.94
C GLY A 358 25.82 -6.41 6.39
N GLY A 359 25.25 -5.74 7.39
CA GLY A 359 25.56 -5.93 8.80
C GLY A 359 24.53 -6.78 9.54
N ASP A 360 24.23 -6.41 10.78
CA ASP A 360 23.44 -7.20 11.75
C ASP A 360 22.06 -7.64 11.25
N PHE A 361 21.43 -6.86 10.36
CA PHE A 361 20.10 -7.15 9.83
C PHE A 361 20.09 -7.85 8.47
N SER A 362 21.26 -8.15 7.88
CA SER A 362 21.38 -8.78 6.56
C SER A 362 20.53 -10.06 6.42
N TRP A 363 20.55 -10.95 7.41
CA TRP A 363 19.73 -12.17 7.43
C TRP A 363 18.24 -11.89 7.55
N THR A 364 17.85 -10.93 8.38
CA THR A 364 16.44 -10.51 8.45
C THR A 364 15.98 -9.92 7.11
N PHE A 365 16.85 -9.25 6.38
CA PHE A 365 16.58 -8.74 5.04
C PHE A 365 16.44 -9.88 3.99
N ILE A 366 17.16 -10.99 4.16
CA ILE A 366 16.99 -12.19 3.31
C ILE A 366 15.64 -12.85 3.60
N ILE A 367 15.26 -12.98 4.88
CA ILE A 367 13.93 -13.49 5.27
C ILE A 367 12.83 -12.60 4.66
N GLN A 368 13.02 -11.28 4.69
CA GLN A 368 12.12 -10.32 4.07
C GLN A 368 12.01 -10.55 2.55
N ALA A 369 13.14 -10.73 1.85
CA ALA A 369 13.15 -11.03 0.42
C ALA A 369 12.43 -12.35 0.10
N LEU A 370 12.59 -13.39 0.92
CA LEU A 370 11.87 -14.66 0.82
C LEU A 370 10.35 -14.45 0.91
N LEU A 371 9.90 -13.66 1.89
CA LEU A 371 8.48 -13.37 2.08
C LEU A 371 7.92 -12.60 0.88
N VAL A 372 8.60 -11.55 0.41
CA VAL A 372 8.15 -10.75 -0.75
C VAL A 372 8.14 -11.57 -2.04
N GLY A 373 9.19 -12.35 -2.33
CA GLY A 373 9.20 -13.20 -3.50
C GLY A 373 8.09 -14.26 -3.47
N SER A 374 7.78 -14.79 -2.28
CA SER A 374 6.63 -15.69 -2.08
C SER A 374 5.29 -15.01 -2.36
N LEU A 375 5.12 -13.73 -1.99
CA LEU A 375 3.90 -12.97 -2.31
C LEU A 375 3.67 -12.92 -3.82
N PHE A 376 4.70 -12.61 -4.61
CA PHE A 376 4.57 -12.59 -6.08
C PHE A 376 4.27 -13.99 -6.63
N LEU A 377 4.99 -15.02 -6.19
CA LEU A 377 4.80 -16.38 -6.67
C LEU A 377 3.39 -16.91 -6.39
N ILE A 378 2.90 -16.76 -5.16
CA ILE A 378 1.57 -17.25 -4.74
C ILE A 378 0.46 -16.41 -5.38
N SER A 379 0.65 -15.10 -5.54
CA SER A 379 -0.30 -14.23 -6.26
C SER A 379 -0.46 -14.65 -7.72
N ASN A 380 0.64 -15.00 -8.39
CA ASN A 380 0.60 -15.55 -9.74
C ASN A 380 -0.08 -16.92 -9.78
N TYR A 381 0.23 -17.81 -8.82
CA TYR A 381 -0.46 -19.09 -8.70
C TYR A 381 -1.98 -18.94 -8.55
N TYR A 382 -2.43 -17.98 -7.73
CA TYR A 382 -3.85 -17.65 -7.59
C TYR A 382 -4.46 -17.23 -8.94
N LEU A 383 -3.80 -16.32 -9.66
CA LEU A 383 -4.27 -15.87 -10.99
C LEU A 383 -4.38 -17.04 -11.97
N TRP A 384 -3.36 -17.90 -12.05
CA TRP A 384 -3.34 -19.05 -12.94
C TRP A 384 -4.39 -20.09 -12.56
N SER A 385 -4.56 -20.40 -11.27
CA SER A 385 -5.66 -21.25 -10.82
C SER A 385 -7.02 -20.65 -11.15
N GLY A 386 -7.13 -19.32 -11.15
CA GLY A 386 -8.34 -18.61 -11.56
C GLY A 386 -8.59 -18.66 -13.06
N MET A 387 -7.64 -19.07 -13.89
CA MET A 387 -7.86 -19.18 -15.34
C MET A 387 -8.82 -20.32 -15.68
N THR A 388 -8.94 -21.34 -14.84
CA THR A 388 -9.86 -22.47 -15.03
C THR A 388 -11.33 -22.04 -15.04
N ARG A 389 -11.65 -20.88 -14.44
CA ARG A 389 -13.01 -20.30 -14.42
C ARG A 389 -13.33 -19.46 -15.66
N ILE A 390 -12.36 -19.30 -16.56
CA ILE A 390 -12.47 -18.46 -17.76
C ILE A 390 -12.51 -19.35 -19.01
N PRO A 391 -13.64 -19.45 -19.71
CA PRO A 391 -13.72 -20.15 -20.99
C PRO A 391 -12.69 -19.60 -21.99
N GLY A 392 -11.90 -20.47 -22.62
CA GLY A 392 -10.90 -20.05 -23.61
C GLY A 392 -9.50 -19.75 -23.09
N SER A 393 -9.29 -19.74 -21.77
CA SER A 393 -8.00 -19.46 -21.15
C SER A 393 -6.96 -20.56 -21.39
N GLU A 394 -7.40 -21.78 -21.73
CA GLU A 394 -6.59 -22.97 -21.98
C GLU A 394 -5.47 -22.73 -23.00
N ARG A 395 -5.71 -21.85 -23.99
CA ARG A 395 -4.73 -21.44 -24.99
C ARG A 395 -3.46 -20.81 -24.39
N TYR A 396 -3.57 -20.25 -23.19
CA TYR A 396 -2.47 -19.59 -22.48
C TYR A 396 -1.75 -20.52 -21.50
N TYR A 397 -2.27 -21.73 -21.21
CA TYR A 397 -1.66 -22.64 -20.23
C TYR A 397 -0.21 -23.01 -20.58
N LYS A 398 0.10 -23.10 -21.88
CA LYS A 398 1.46 -23.37 -22.37
C LYS A 398 2.46 -22.28 -21.98
N LEU A 399 2.00 -21.04 -21.75
CA LEU A 399 2.85 -19.91 -21.37
C LEU A 399 3.19 -19.93 -19.87
N ILE A 400 2.31 -20.48 -19.03
CA ILE A 400 2.45 -20.48 -17.57
C ILE A 400 3.78 -21.10 -17.13
N LYS A 401 4.22 -22.20 -17.75
CA LYS A 401 5.50 -22.86 -17.41
C LYS A 401 6.72 -21.95 -17.62
N TYR A 402 6.71 -21.09 -18.63
CA TYR A 402 7.83 -20.17 -18.89
C TYR A 402 7.82 -19.01 -17.90
N ILE A 403 6.63 -18.49 -17.55
CA ILE A 403 6.49 -17.47 -16.52
C ILE A 403 6.92 -18.02 -15.16
N LEU A 404 6.49 -19.24 -14.82
CA LEU A 404 6.88 -19.93 -13.59
C LEU A 404 8.39 -20.16 -13.54
N PHE A 405 9.01 -20.61 -14.64
CA PHE A 405 10.46 -20.76 -14.71
C PHE A 405 11.18 -19.43 -14.44
N ALA A 406 10.75 -18.35 -15.10
CA ALA A 406 11.31 -17.02 -14.87
C ALA A 406 11.16 -16.57 -13.41
N LEU A 407 10.00 -16.80 -12.79
CA LEU A 407 9.74 -16.47 -11.39
C LEU A 407 10.60 -17.32 -10.42
N ILE A 408 10.73 -18.63 -10.64
CA ILE A 408 11.53 -19.51 -9.79
C ILE A 408 13.01 -19.14 -9.86
N VAL A 409 13.56 -18.95 -11.08
CA VAL A 409 14.96 -18.54 -11.25
C VAL A 409 15.21 -17.18 -10.60
N SER A 410 14.32 -16.23 -10.83
CA SER A 410 14.40 -14.90 -10.20
C SER A 410 14.35 -14.97 -8.68
N PHE A 411 13.45 -15.81 -8.15
CA PHE A 411 13.32 -16.04 -6.72
C PHE A 411 14.58 -16.67 -6.12
N ALA A 412 15.15 -17.69 -6.77
CA ALA A 412 16.38 -18.33 -6.32
C ALA A 412 17.57 -17.36 -6.27
N VAL A 413 17.72 -16.50 -7.29
CA VAL A 413 18.75 -15.46 -7.32
C VAL A 413 18.51 -14.45 -6.20
N TRP A 414 17.27 -13.98 -6.02
CA TRP A 414 16.96 -12.99 -4.98
C TRP A 414 17.20 -13.54 -3.56
N LEU A 415 16.95 -14.83 -3.35
CA LEU A 415 17.21 -15.52 -2.10
C LEU A 415 18.69 -15.68 -1.76
N THR A 416 19.59 -15.47 -2.72
CA THR A 416 21.01 -15.74 -2.49
C THR A 416 21.61 -14.67 -1.57
N PRO A 417 22.12 -15.03 -0.37
CA PRO A 417 22.83 -14.10 0.51
C PRO A 417 24.11 -13.61 -0.14
N HIS A 418 24.51 -12.36 0.18
CA HIS A 418 25.88 -11.92 -0.09
C HIS A 418 26.83 -12.44 1.00
N ASN A 419 26.43 -12.35 2.28
CA ASN A 419 27.21 -12.77 3.44
C ASN A 419 26.59 -14.03 4.05
N LEU A 420 27.41 -15.05 4.33
CA LEU A 420 26.98 -16.30 4.95
C LEU A 420 27.44 -16.35 6.42
N PRO A 421 26.64 -16.89 7.36
CA PRO A 421 26.98 -17.07 8.76
C PRO A 421 27.80 -18.34 8.86
N LEU A 422 29.05 -18.24 8.42
CA LEU A 422 29.97 -19.36 8.30
C LEU A 422 30.67 -19.60 9.63
N THR A 423 30.80 -20.87 9.99
CA THR A 423 31.69 -21.34 11.03
C THR A 423 33.16 -21.15 10.60
N GLY A 424 34.09 -21.09 11.57
CA GLY A 424 35.52 -20.99 11.27
C GLY A 424 36.03 -22.04 10.26
N PRO A 425 35.63 -23.32 10.37
CA PRO A 425 35.94 -24.33 9.36
C PRO A 425 35.40 -24.00 7.96
N GLU A 426 34.15 -23.57 7.83
CA GLU A 426 33.56 -23.21 6.53
C GLU A 426 34.27 -22.01 5.89
N VAL A 427 34.68 -21.02 6.68
CA VAL A 427 35.51 -19.90 6.20
C VAL A 427 36.86 -20.42 5.69
N SER A 428 37.48 -21.36 6.42
CA SER A 428 38.75 -21.97 6.00
C SER A 428 38.60 -22.75 4.69
N GLU A 429 37.53 -23.54 4.54
CA GLU A 429 37.23 -24.29 3.32
C GLU A 429 36.94 -23.37 2.13
N MET A 430 36.39 -22.19 2.39
CA MET A 430 36.18 -21.14 1.39
C MET A 430 37.42 -20.26 1.12
N GLY A 431 38.61 -20.71 1.56
CA GLY A 431 39.87 -20.02 1.30
C GLY A 431 40.04 -18.73 2.12
N GLY A 432 39.43 -18.65 3.30
CA GLY A 432 39.49 -17.48 4.18
C GLY A 432 38.54 -16.34 3.80
N SER A 433 37.71 -16.54 2.76
CA SER A 433 36.72 -15.55 2.31
C SER A 433 35.45 -15.64 3.15
N GLN A 434 34.88 -14.49 3.53
CA GLN A 434 33.53 -14.41 4.13
C GLN A 434 32.40 -14.63 3.09
N TYR A 435 32.77 -14.75 1.81
CA TYR A 435 31.84 -14.83 0.67
C TYR A 435 32.04 -16.09 -0.15
N HIS A 436 30.95 -16.74 -0.53
CA HIS A 436 30.99 -17.92 -1.38
C HIS A 436 31.61 -17.59 -2.75
N PRO A 437 32.56 -18.39 -3.29
CA PRO A 437 33.31 -18.05 -4.50
C PRO A 437 32.46 -17.66 -5.72
N THR A 438 31.37 -18.40 -5.97
CA THR A 438 30.46 -18.18 -7.11
C THR A 438 29.17 -17.44 -6.74
N LEU A 439 28.47 -17.86 -5.68
CA LEU A 439 27.16 -17.32 -5.29
C LEU A 439 27.21 -15.87 -4.79
N LYS A 440 28.37 -15.36 -4.36
CA LYS A 440 28.51 -13.98 -3.85
C LYS A 440 27.95 -12.91 -4.80
N PHE A 441 28.07 -13.13 -6.11
CA PHE A 441 27.60 -12.18 -7.13
C PHE A 441 26.07 -12.12 -7.24
N LEU A 442 25.37 -13.21 -6.94
CA LEU A 442 23.90 -13.24 -6.96
C LEU A 442 23.30 -12.47 -5.76
N GLY A 443 24.04 -12.37 -4.66
CA GLY A 443 23.64 -11.59 -3.48
C GLY A 443 23.81 -10.08 -3.61
N LEU A 444 24.45 -9.61 -4.68
CA LEU A 444 24.71 -8.19 -4.93
C LEU A 444 23.50 -7.44 -5.50
N MET A 445 23.45 -6.12 -5.27
CA MET A 445 22.34 -5.25 -5.67
C MET A 445 21.99 -5.30 -7.18
N PRO A 446 22.93 -5.35 -8.13
CA PRO A 446 22.62 -5.50 -9.56
C PRO A 446 21.81 -6.75 -9.88
N ALA A 447 22.19 -7.91 -9.34
CA ALA A 447 21.45 -9.15 -9.51
C ALA A 447 20.05 -9.04 -8.92
N LYS A 448 19.94 -8.56 -7.67
CA LYS A 448 18.65 -8.38 -6.98
C LYS A 448 17.72 -7.44 -7.75
N ASN A 449 18.24 -6.32 -8.25
CA ASN A 449 17.47 -5.37 -9.06
C ASN A 449 17.04 -5.97 -10.40
N ALA A 450 17.89 -6.74 -11.08
CA ALA A 450 17.52 -7.39 -12.32
C ALA A 450 16.34 -8.35 -12.13
N VAL A 451 16.42 -9.22 -11.11
CA VAL A 451 15.41 -10.26 -10.91
C VAL A 451 14.08 -9.73 -10.36
N ILE A 452 14.07 -8.67 -9.55
CA ILE A 452 12.80 -8.05 -9.13
C ILE A 452 12.07 -7.40 -10.32
N ASN A 453 12.80 -6.74 -11.23
CA ASN A 453 12.20 -6.21 -12.45
C ASN A 453 11.59 -7.33 -13.31
N LEU A 454 12.30 -8.46 -13.44
CA LEU A 454 11.78 -9.63 -14.16
C LEU A 454 10.54 -10.23 -13.48
N ILE A 455 10.51 -10.33 -12.15
CA ILE A 455 9.34 -10.79 -11.38
C ILE A 455 8.12 -9.90 -11.65
N ILE A 456 8.30 -8.58 -11.70
CA ILE A 456 7.21 -7.65 -11.96
C ILE A 456 6.71 -7.76 -13.39
N LEU A 457 7.61 -7.82 -14.39
CA LEU A 457 7.23 -8.05 -15.78
C LEU A 457 6.48 -9.38 -15.97
N ALA A 458 6.97 -10.45 -15.33
CA ALA A 458 6.33 -11.76 -15.34
C ALA A 458 4.93 -11.73 -14.72
N THR A 459 4.79 -11.05 -13.57
CA THR A 459 3.50 -10.89 -12.87
C THR A 459 2.51 -10.04 -13.67
N PHE A 460 2.98 -8.93 -14.24
CA PHE A 460 2.17 -8.09 -15.12
C PHE A 460 1.72 -8.87 -16.36
N PHE A 461 2.61 -9.65 -16.97
CA PHE A 461 2.28 -10.51 -18.10
C PHE A 461 1.22 -11.57 -17.74
N SER A 462 1.33 -12.23 -16.59
CA SER A 462 0.27 -13.12 -16.07
C SER A 462 -1.07 -12.41 -15.96
N PHE A 463 -1.10 -11.16 -15.49
CA PHE A 463 -2.32 -10.38 -15.41
C PHE A 463 -2.92 -10.08 -16.79
N LEU A 464 -2.09 -9.74 -17.78
CA LEU A 464 -2.56 -9.55 -19.16
C LEU A 464 -3.18 -10.84 -19.72
N LEU A 465 -2.53 -11.99 -19.52
CA LEU A 465 -3.08 -13.28 -19.96
C LEU A 465 -4.41 -13.60 -19.28
N TYR A 466 -4.52 -13.31 -17.99
CA TYR A 466 -5.76 -13.47 -17.23
C TYR A 466 -6.89 -12.63 -17.83
N ARG A 467 -6.65 -11.33 -18.06
CA ARG A 467 -7.65 -10.40 -18.62
C ARG A 467 -8.09 -10.77 -20.03
N ARG A 468 -7.18 -11.35 -20.81
CA ARG A 468 -7.44 -11.81 -22.17
C ARG A 468 -8.14 -13.18 -22.21
N GLY A 469 -8.24 -13.89 -21.09
CA GLY A 469 -8.61 -15.31 -21.06
C GLY A 469 -9.86 -15.66 -21.88
N ASN A 470 -10.93 -14.87 -21.75
CA ASN A 470 -12.21 -15.11 -22.45
C ASN A 470 -12.36 -14.38 -23.79
N LYS A 471 -11.36 -13.66 -24.29
CA LYS A 471 -11.51 -12.79 -25.49
C LYS A 471 -11.13 -13.52 -26.78
N ALA A 472 -12.05 -13.71 -27.72
CA ALA A 472 -11.83 -14.51 -28.93
C ALA A 472 -10.82 -13.86 -29.90
N GLY A 473 -10.95 -12.55 -30.15
CA GLY A 473 -10.17 -11.81 -31.15
C GLY A 473 -9.65 -10.45 -30.67
N ILE A 474 -8.81 -9.81 -31.48
CA ILE A 474 -8.42 -8.41 -31.29
C ILE A 474 -9.28 -7.52 -32.17
N ILE A 475 -9.59 -6.31 -31.70
CA ILE A 475 -10.28 -5.31 -32.50
C ILE A 475 -9.27 -4.25 -32.93
N PRO A 476 -9.18 -3.92 -34.24
CA PRO A 476 -8.33 -2.84 -34.72
C PRO A 476 -8.62 -1.53 -33.97
N ILE A 477 -7.55 -0.83 -33.59
CA ILE A 477 -7.64 0.43 -32.84
C ILE A 477 -8.27 1.53 -33.71
N SER A 478 -8.02 1.49 -35.02
CA SER A 478 -8.61 2.41 -36.00
C SER A 478 -10.14 2.36 -36.04
N GLN A 479 -10.75 1.23 -35.70
CA GLN A 479 -12.21 1.01 -35.74
C GLN A 479 -12.93 1.45 -34.46
N GLN A 480 -12.21 1.87 -33.42
CA GLN A 480 -12.77 2.14 -32.09
C GLN A 480 -12.93 3.64 -31.77
N GLY A 481 -12.97 4.48 -32.81
CA GLY A 481 -13.13 5.93 -32.70
C GLY A 481 -11.87 6.66 -32.21
N THR A 482 -12.04 7.87 -31.67
CA THR A 482 -10.92 8.76 -31.29
C THR A 482 -10.38 8.48 -29.89
N THR A 483 -11.18 7.90 -29.00
CA THR A 483 -10.78 7.66 -27.60
C THR A 483 -9.51 6.82 -27.47
N PRO A 484 -9.33 5.68 -28.15
CA PRO A 484 -8.10 4.89 -28.05
C PRO A 484 -6.89 5.66 -28.56
N LYS A 485 -7.05 6.47 -29.63
CA LYS A 485 -5.98 7.30 -30.18
C LYS A 485 -5.48 8.29 -29.12
N ILE A 486 -6.41 8.99 -28.46
CA ILE A 486 -6.09 9.93 -27.39
C ILE A 486 -5.42 9.22 -26.21
N VAL A 487 -6.00 8.14 -25.71
CA VAL A 487 -5.50 7.50 -24.48
C VAL A 487 -4.16 6.82 -24.70
N ILE A 488 -3.95 6.12 -25.83
CA ILE A 488 -2.65 5.51 -26.15
C ILE A 488 -1.58 6.59 -26.37
N SER A 489 -1.92 7.70 -27.04
CA SER A 489 -0.99 8.82 -27.21
C SER A 489 -0.64 9.51 -25.89
N ILE A 490 -1.61 9.72 -24.99
CA ILE A 490 -1.37 10.29 -23.66
C ILE A 490 -0.52 9.32 -22.82
N ALA A 491 -0.82 8.02 -22.84
CA ALA A 491 -0.04 7.02 -22.13
C ALA A 491 1.40 6.93 -22.66
N GLY A 492 1.56 7.03 -23.98
CA GLY A 492 2.87 7.09 -24.64
C GLY A 492 3.66 8.34 -24.28
N LEU A 493 3.00 9.51 -24.29
CA LEU A 493 3.61 10.76 -23.85
C LEU A 493 4.01 10.70 -22.38
N ALA A 494 3.14 10.17 -21.52
CA ALA A 494 3.45 9.99 -20.10
C ALA A 494 4.66 9.05 -19.91
N ALA A 495 4.71 7.93 -20.63
CA ALA A 495 5.86 7.01 -20.64
C ALA A 495 7.16 7.71 -21.09
N ILE A 496 7.11 8.48 -22.17
CA ILE A 496 8.26 9.22 -22.71
C ILE A 496 8.69 10.33 -21.74
N VAL A 497 7.77 11.10 -21.16
CA VAL A 497 8.10 12.15 -20.19
C VAL A 497 8.70 11.55 -18.93
N LEU A 498 8.12 10.46 -18.41
CA LEU A 498 8.57 9.77 -17.20
C LEU A 498 10.03 9.31 -17.33
N VAL A 499 10.38 8.68 -18.46
CA VAL A 499 11.73 8.15 -18.73
C VAL A 499 12.66 9.25 -19.22
N GLY A 500 12.18 10.09 -20.14
CA GLY A 500 12.95 11.13 -20.81
C GLY A 500 13.43 12.24 -19.88
N GLN A 501 12.63 12.64 -18.89
CA GLN A 501 13.08 13.62 -17.89
C GLN A 501 14.31 13.11 -17.12
N TYR A 502 14.32 11.82 -16.76
CA TYR A 502 15.47 11.23 -16.07
C TYR A 502 16.64 10.95 -17.02
N ALA A 503 16.36 10.64 -18.30
CA ALA A 503 17.39 10.55 -19.33
C ALA A 503 18.15 11.88 -19.48
N VAL A 504 17.43 13.00 -19.54
CA VAL A 504 18.03 14.34 -19.57
C VAL A 504 18.85 14.57 -18.31
N THR A 505 18.29 14.31 -17.12
CA THR A 505 19.00 14.45 -15.85
C THR A 505 20.33 13.68 -15.85
N LEU A 506 20.35 12.42 -16.30
CA LEU A 506 21.59 11.63 -16.35
C LEU A 506 22.58 12.10 -17.42
N LEU A 507 22.10 12.61 -18.55
CA LEU A 507 22.95 13.13 -19.62
C LEU A 507 23.59 14.48 -19.26
N THR A 508 22.96 15.26 -18.37
CA THR A 508 23.44 16.58 -17.92
C THR A 508 24.08 16.58 -16.53
N MET A 509 24.00 15.48 -15.77
CA MET A 509 24.54 15.40 -14.41
C MET A 509 26.07 15.43 -14.43
N ASP A 510 26.64 16.34 -13.65
CA ASP A 510 28.08 16.36 -13.37
C ASP A 510 28.44 15.20 -12.43
N PRO A 511 29.40 14.32 -12.77
CA PRO A 511 29.90 13.28 -11.88
C PRO A 511 30.32 13.79 -10.49
N ALA A 512 30.77 15.06 -10.39
CA ALA A 512 31.13 15.67 -9.12
C ALA A 512 29.97 15.72 -8.12
N HIS A 513 28.72 15.69 -8.59
CA HIS A 513 27.54 15.64 -7.71
C HIS A 513 27.44 14.34 -6.88
N LEU A 514 28.11 13.28 -7.31
CA LEU A 514 28.19 12.00 -6.61
C LEU A 514 29.59 11.69 -6.08
N ASP A 515 30.42 12.72 -5.92
CA ASP A 515 31.82 12.61 -5.51
C ASP A 515 32.65 11.70 -6.44
N LEU A 516 32.32 11.70 -7.74
CA LEU A 516 33.01 10.91 -8.76
C LEU A 516 33.88 11.79 -9.67
N PRO A 517 35.06 11.29 -10.11
CA PRO A 517 35.90 12.03 -11.05
C PRO A 517 35.23 12.14 -12.43
N ALA A 518 35.60 13.18 -13.18
CA ALA A 518 34.95 13.55 -14.44
C ALA A 518 35.06 12.46 -15.54
N ASP A 519 36.08 11.61 -15.49
CA ASP A 519 36.27 10.46 -16.38
C ASP A 519 35.17 9.39 -16.22
N ARG A 520 34.45 9.40 -15.09
CA ARG A 520 33.29 8.52 -14.84
C ARG A 520 32.00 9.00 -15.52
N ALA A 521 32.00 10.15 -16.21
CA ALA A 521 30.83 10.65 -16.95
C ALA A 521 30.26 9.64 -17.97
N GLN A 522 31.09 8.74 -18.51
CA GLN A 522 30.65 7.70 -19.43
C GLN A 522 29.57 6.78 -18.83
N PHE A 523 29.59 6.55 -17.52
CA PHE A 523 28.61 5.66 -16.86
C PHE A 523 27.20 6.27 -16.86
N PHE A 524 27.15 7.57 -16.62
CA PHE A 524 25.94 8.40 -16.63
C PHE A 524 25.38 8.46 -18.05
N ARG A 525 26.23 8.76 -19.03
CA ARG A 525 25.84 8.84 -20.45
C ARG A 525 25.33 7.51 -20.99
N THR A 526 25.99 6.40 -20.67
CA THR A 526 25.57 5.05 -21.10
C THR A 526 24.16 4.75 -20.60
N THR A 527 23.89 5.00 -19.32
CA THR A 527 22.55 4.79 -18.74
C THR A 527 21.53 5.76 -19.35
N GLY A 528 21.92 7.03 -19.56
CA GLY A 528 21.10 8.02 -20.25
C GLY A 528 20.70 7.60 -21.66
N TYR A 529 21.63 7.05 -22.45
CA TYR A 529 21.34 6.57 -23.81
C TYR A 529 20.40 5.37 -23.83
N VAL A 530 20.48 4.46 -22.86
CA VAL A 530 19.51 3.36 -22.70
C VAL A 530 18.10 3.92 -22.46
N LEU A 531 17.97 4.96 -21.64
CA LEU A 531 16.68 5.62 -21.40
C LEU A 531 16.15 6.36 -22.64
N VAL A 532 17.03 6.99 -23.42
CA VAL A 532 16.66 7.58 -24.72
C VAL A 532 16.19 6.49 -25.69
N PHE A 533 16.89 5.35 -25.73
CA PHE A 533 16.49 4.20 -26.54
C PHE A 533 15.11 3.66 -26.13
N GLU A 534 14.81 3.57 -24.82
CA GLU A 534 13.49 3.23 -24.32
C GLU A 534 12.42 4.23 -24.79
N CYS A 535 12.70 5.54 -24.77
CA CYS A 535 11.76 6.56 -25.26
C CYS A 535 11.47 6.41 -26.77
N ILE A 536 12.50 6.09 -27.57
CA ILE A 536 12.34 5.80 -29.00
C ILE A 536 11.47 4.55 -29.19
N ALA A 537 11.73 3.49 -28.42
CA ALA A 537 10.91 2.27 -28.45
C ALA A 537 9.45 2.55 -28.05
N ALA A 538 9.21 3.42 -27.07
CA ALA A 538 7.87 3.86 -26.67
C ALA A 538 7.15 4.60 -27.82
N ALA A 539 7.85 5.53 -28.50
CA ALA A 539 7.30 6.24 -29.65
C ALA A 539 6.93 5.29 -30.80
N ILE A 540 7.84 4.36 -31.14
CA ILE A 540 7.57 3.31 -32.15
C ILE A 540 6.37 2.45 -31.74
N THR A 541 6.27 2.11 -30.45
CA THR A 541 5.17 1.30 -29.90
C THR A 541 3.82 2.01 -30.05
N VAL A 542 3.76 3.32 -29.76
CA VAL A 542 2.56 4.13 -30.01
C VAL A 542 2.19 4.11 -31.49
N LEU A 543 3.17 4.34 -32.39
CA LEU A 543 2.92 4.34 -33.83
C LEU A 543 2.42 2.97 -34.33
N LEU A 544 3.00 1.87 -33.86
CA LEU A 544 2.57 0.51 -34.20
C LEU A 544 1.15 0.22 -33.68
N ALA A 545 0.84 0.64 -32.45
CA ALA A 545 -0.49 0.47 -31.88
C ALA A 545 -1.55 1.25 -32.69
N LEU A 546 -1.27 2.50 -33.04
CA LEU A 546 -2.17 3.33 -33.84
C LEU A 546 -2.34 2.84 -35.30
N ARG A 547 -1.40 2.02 -35.79
CA ARG A 547 -1.48 1.32 -37.10
C ARG A 547 -2.02 -0.11 -36.99
N ASP A 548 -2.85 -0.37 -36.00
CA ASP A 548 -3.53 -1.66 -35.76
C ASP A 548 -2.61 -2.86 -35.49
N ARG A 549 -1.31 -2.62 -35.21
CA ARG A 549 -0.33 -3.66 -34.85
C ARG A 549 -0.14 -3.75 -33.33
N GLY A 550 -1.23 -3.67 -32.57
CA GLY A 550 -1.19 -3.59 -31.10
C GLY A 550 -0.46 -4.76 -30.40
N LYS A 551 -0.58 -5.99 -30.89
CA LYS A 551 0.19 -7.14 -30.34
C LYS A 551 1.70 -6.96 -30.55
N ALA A 552 2.11 -6.56 -31.75
CA ALA A 552 3.52 -6.33 -32.05
C ALA A 552 4.08 -5.17 -31.24
N ALA A 553 3.28 -4.11 -31.05
CA ALA A 553 3.62 -2.97 -30.20
C ALA A 553 3.90 -3.42 -28.75
N GLN A 554 2.98 -4.19 -28.14
CA GLN A 554 3.17 -4.69 -26.78
C GLN A 554 4.39 -5.61 -26.66
N THR A 555 4.57 -6.53 -27.60
CA THR A 555 5.72 -7.45 -27.61
C THR A 555 7.03 -6.68 -27.73
N LEU A 556 7.10 -5.71 -28.64
CA LEU A 556 8.28 -4.86 -28.83
C LEU A 556 8.64 -4.16 -27.52
N TYR A 557 7.69 -3.43 -26.94
CA TYR A 557 8.00 -2.62 -25.77
C TYR A 557 8.35 -3.50 -24.56
N MET A 558 7.55 -4.54 -24.28
CA MET A 558 7.87 -5.48 -23.19
C MET A 558 9.23 -6.16 -23.37
N ALA A 559 9.60 -6.55 -24.60
CA ALA A 559 10.88 -7.21 -24.85
C ALA A 559 12.06 -6.25 -24.69
N VAL A 560 11.94 -5.02 -25.21
CA VAL A 560 12.95 -3.97 -25.06
C VAL A 560 13.14 -3.62 -23.59
N THR A 561 12.05 -3.37 -22.86
CA THR A 561 12.12 -3.09 -21.43
C THR A 561 12.73 -4.26 -20.67
N ALA A 562 12.28 -5.50 -20.90
CA ALA A 562 12.81 -6.70 -20.24
C ALA A 562 14.32 -6.84 -20.46
N PHE A 563 14.79 -6.64 -21.69
CA PHE A 563 16.21 -6.65 -22.04
C PHE A 563 16.97 -5.54 -21.32
N ASN A 564 16.50 -4.28 -21.43
CA ASN A 564 17.16 -3.13 -20.83
C ASN A 564 17.30 -3.27 -19.31
N VAL A 565 16.20 -3.61 -18.62
CA VAL A 565 16.18 -3.62 -17.15
C VAL A 565 16.76 -4.89 -16.54
N THR A 566 16.61 -6.06 -17.19
CA THR A 566 17.03 -7.34 -16.59
C THR A 566 18.41 -7.75 -17.06
N ILE A 567 18.71 -7.57 -18.36
CA ILE A 567 19.93 -8.08 -18.97
C ILE A 567 20.98 -6.97 -19.02
N PHE A 568 20.73 -5.89 -19.76
CA PHE A 568 21.72 -4.85 -19.97
C PHE A 568 22.09 -4.13 -18.67
N LEU A 569 21.13 -3.46 -18.02
CA LEU A 569 21.39 -2.74 -16.76
C LEU A 569 21.66 -3.69 -15.58
N GLY A 570 21.16 -4.93 -15.65
CA GLY A 570 21.48 -5.97 -14.67
C GLY A 570 22.96 -6.35 -14.67
N ILE A 571 23.54 -6.59 -15.85
CA ILE A 571 24.97 -6.88 -16.02
C ILE A 571 25.80 -5.61 -15.82
N TYR A 572 25.38 -4.50 -16.44
CA TYR A 572 26.06 -3.21 -16.33
C TYR A 572 26.15 -2.70 -14.89
N GLY A 573 25.17 -3.02 -14.05
CA GLY A 573 25.20 -2.69 -12.64
C GLY A 573 26.40 -3.29 -11.89
N PHE A 574 26.94 -4.44 -12.32
CA PHE A 574 28.18 -4.99 -11.73
C PHE A 574 29.40 -4.12 -12.09
N VAL A 575 29.49 -3.67 -13.34
CA VAL A 575 30.55 -2.77 -13.79
C VAL A 575 30.47 -1.42 -13.06
N VAL A 576 29.26 -0.86 -12.92
CA VAL A 576 29.02 0.38 -12.18
C VAL A 576 29.34 0.21 -10.71
N MET A 577 29.00 -0.91 -10.09
CA MET A 577 29.34 -1.16 -8.68
C MET A 577 30.85 -1.10 -8.45
N GLU A 578 31.64 -1.70 -9.34
CA GLU A 578 33.09 -1.75 -9.22
C GLU A 578 33.74 -0.39 -9.50
N GLN A 579 33.25 0.33 -10.52
CA GLN A 579 33.96 1.49 -11.09
C GLN A 579 33.34 2.85 -10.73
N ALA A 580 32.09 2.87 -10.28
CA ALA A 580 31.31 4.07 -10.00
C ALA A 580 30.19 3.79 -8.97
N SER A 581 30.52 3.12 -7.85
CA SER A 581 29.55 2.65 -6.84
C SER A 581 28.47 3.67 -6.41
N PRO A 582 28.79 4.97 -6.15
CA PRO A 582 27.77 5.98 -5.83
C PRO A 582 26.65 6.12 -6.86
N PHE A 583 26.96 5.87 -8.14
CA PHE A 583 26.03 5.94 -9.28
C PHE A 583 25.15 4.71 -9.43
N LEU A 584 25.47 3.58 -8.79
CA LEU A 584 24.68 2.34 -8.86
C LEU A 584 23.21 2.58 -8.51
N ARG A 585 22.95 3.54 -7.62
CA ARG A 585 21.59 3.87 -7.20
C ARG A 585 20.76 4.50 -8.32
N ASN A 586 21.39 5.30 -9.15
CA ASN A 586 20.77 5.93 -10.30
C ASN A 586 20.43 4.92 -11.39
N VAL A 587 21.22 3.85 -11.53
CA VAL A 587 20.91 2.71 -12.42
C VAL A 587 19.63 2.00 -11.99
N ALA A 588 19.44 1.79 -10.69
CA ALA A 588 18.20 1.18 -10.16
C ALA A 588 16.96 2.03 -10.46
N VAL A 589 17.07 3.36 -10.32
CA VAL A 589 16.00 4.31 -10.71
C VAL A 589 15.73 4.23 -12.21
N ALA A 590 16.78 4.16 -13.04
CA ALA A 590 16.63 4.01 -14.48
C ALA A 590 15.89 2.71 -14.86
N GLN A 591 16.17 1.58 -14.19
CA GLN A 591 15.44 0.33 -14.40
C GLN A 591 13.95 0.47 -14.05
N PHE A 592 13.65 1.13 -12.93
CA PHE A 592 12.26 1.34 -12.48
C PHE A 592 11.43 2.18 -13.44
N LEU A 593 11.96 3.31 -13.88
CA LEU A 593 11.20 4.23 -14.75
C LEU A 593 10.84 3.57 -16.08
N GLN A 594 11.76 2.77 -16.64
CA GLN A 594 11.50 1.95 -17.84
C GLN A 594 10.43 0.88 -17.58
N LEU A 595 10.48 0.23 -16.41
CA LEU A 595 9.47 -0.75 -16.03
C LEU A 595 8.07 -0.11 -15.91
N ILE A 596 7.95 1.02 -15.22
CA ILE A 596 6.66 1.70 -15.05
C ILE A 596 6.14 2.25 -16.38
N SER A 597 7.01 2.81 -17.21
CA SER A 597 6.62 3.27 -18.54
C SER A 597 6.06 2.12 -19.38
N ALA A 598 6.67 0.94 -19.32
CA ALA A 598 6.18 -0.29 -19.96
C ALA A 598 4.80 -0.70 -19.46
N LEU A 599 4.61 -0.78 -18.14
CA LEU A 599 3.34 -1.17 -17.52
C LEU A 599 2.21 -0.22 -17.91
N ILE A 600 2.46 1.10 -17.91
CA ILE A 600 1.48 2.12 -18.31
C ILE A 600 1.10 1.98 -19.78
N LEU A 601 2.08 1.99 -20.69
CA LEU A 601 1.82 2.00 -22.13
C LEU A 601 1.23 0.67 -22.61
N VAL A 602 1.79 -0.46 -22.19
CA VAL A 602 1.29 -1.79 -22.54
C VAL A 602 -0.11 -2.00 -21.96
N GLY A 603 -0.34 -1.56 -20.72
CA GLY A 603 -1.64 -1.61 -20.07
C GLY A 603 -2.70 -0.82 -20.84
N ALA A 604 -2.37 0.40 -21.26
CA ALA A 604 -3.25 1.26 -22.05
C ALA A 604 -3.59 0.63 -23.42
N ILE A 605 -2.58 0.12 -24.14
CA ILE A 605 -2.79 -0.58 -25.42
C ILE A 605 -3.69 -1.81 -25.21
N ASP A 606 -3.43 -2.59 -24.15
CA ASP A 606 -4.16 -3.83 -23.91
C ASP A 606 -5.64 -3.61 -23.58
N ILE A 607 -5.98 -2.51 -22.89
CA ILE A 607 -7.38 -2.16 -22.59
C ILE A 607 -8.18 -2.01 -23.89
N TYR A 608 -7.61 -1.35 -24.90
CA TYR A 608 -8.31 -1.09 -26.17
C TYR A 608 -8.20 -2.23 -27.17
N LEU A 609 -7.10 -2.98 -27.15
CA LEU A 609 -6.91 -4.11 -28.07
C LEU A 609 -8.01 -5.18 -27.95
N PHE A 610 -8.56 -5.34 -26.73
CA PHE A 610 -9.62 -6.29 -26.41
C PHE A 610 -10.93 -5.63 -25.95
N ARG A 611 -11.05 -4.31 -26.12
CA ARG A 611 -12.27 -3.58 -25.76
C ARG A 611 -13.40 -4.02 -26.67
N ASN A 612 -14.50 -4.51 -26.07
CA ASN A 612 -15.65 -5.07 -26.79
C ASN A 612 -15.31 -6.29 -27.66
N ALA A 613 -14.15 -6.93 -27.47
CA ALA A 613 -13.83 -8.16 -28.17
C ALA A 613 -14.83 -9.25 -27.80
N GLU A 614 -15.21 -10.04 -28.80
CA GLU A 614 -16.12 -11.18 -28.65
C GLU A 614 -15.65 -12.08 -27.51
N GLU A 615 -16.58 -12.45 -26.62
CA GLU A 615 -16.28 -13.29 -25.47
C GLU A 615 -16.59 -14.75 -25.82
N MET A 616 -15.63 -15.66 -25.66
CA MET A 616 -15.83 -17.09 -25.88
C MET A 616 -16.75 -17.74 -24.82
N GLY A 617 -17.12 -16.98 -23.79
CA GLY A 617 -18.11 -17.35 -22.79
C GLY A 617 -18.03 -16.46 -21.55
N PRO A 618 -19.09 -16.43 -20.73
CA PRO A 618 -19.10 -15.71 -19.47
C PRO A 618 -18.14 -16.34 -18.45
N LEU A 619 -17.57 -15.52 -17.56
CA LEU A 619 -16.76 -16.02 -16.45
C LEU A 619 -17.64 -16.85 -15.50
N LYS A 620 -17.17 -18.05 -15.15
CA LYS A 620 -17.87 -18.99 -14.27
C LYS A 620 -17.45 -18.81 -12.82
N TRP A 621 -17.97 -17.76 -12.17
CA TRP A 621 -17.73 -17.50 -10.76
C TRP A 621 -18.19 -18.67 -9.88
N GLY A 622 -17.46 -18.95 -8.81
CA GLY A 622 -17.76 -20.03 -7.86
C GLY A 622 -17.09 -21.37 -8.20
N LYS A 623 -16.50 -21.49 -9.40
CA LYS A 623 -15.80 -22.70 -9.88
C LYS A 623 -14.31 -22.73 -9.54
N MET A 624 -13.82 -21.77 -8.75
CA MET A 624 -12.42 -21.74 -8.32
C MET A 624 -12.09 -22.91 -7.37
N SER A 625 -10.84 -23.38 -7.39
CA SER A 625 -10.41 -24.52 -6.58
C SER A 625 -10.29 -24.15 -5.10
N VAL A 626 -10.53 -25.08 -4.17
CA VAL A 626 -10.29 -24.83 -2.74
C VAL A 626 -8.81 -24.50 -2.48
N ARG A 627 -7.89 -25.07 -3.27
CA ARG A 627 -6.44 -24.80 -3.19
C ARG A 627 -6.10 -23.32 -3.41
N SER A 628 -6.80 -22.66 -4.33
CA SER A 628 -6.61 -21.22 -4.57
C SER A 628 -7.07 -20.35 -3.39
N GLN A 629 -8.03 -20.82 -2.59
CA GLN A 629 -8.46 -20.10 -1.39
C GLN A 629 -7.41 -20.20 -0.28
N TYR A 630 -6.75 -21.36 -0.14
CA TYR A 630 -5.58 -21.47 0.74
C TYR A 630 -4.43 -20.56 0.30
N ALA A 631 -4.29 -20.31 -1.01
CA ALA A 631 -3.31 -19.34 -1.51
C ALA A 631 -3.60 -17.91 -1.02
N LEU A 632 -4.87 -17.45 -1.02
CA LEU A 632 -5.25 -16.13 -0.47
C LEU A 632 -5.01 -16.03 1.05
N LEU A 633 -5.30 -17.10 1.78
CA LEU A 633 -4.99 -17.19 3.22
C LEU A 633 -3.49 -17.07 3.45
N LEU A 634 -2.69 -17.85 2.71
CA LEU A 634 -1.24 -17.86 2.82
C LEU A 634 -0.62 -16.50 2.46
N LEU A 635 -1.14 -15.81 1.44
CA LEU A 635 -0.72 -14.45 1.10
C LEU A 635 -0.92 -13.48 2.27
N THR A 636 -2.06 -13.57 2.96
CA THR A 636 -2.33 -12.76 4.16
C THR A 636 -1.33 -13.05 5.27
N PHE A 637 -0.97 -14.32 5.46
CA PHE A 637 -0.01 -14.70 6.50
C PHE A 637 1.38 -14.16 6.20
N ILE A 638 1.83 -14.31 4.95
CA ILE A 638 3.14 -13.86 4.50
C ILE A 638 3.25 -12.34 4.60
N ILE A 639 2.25 -11.57 4.16
CA ILE A 639 2.33 -10.10 4.23
C ILE A 639 2.31 -9.60 5.68
N THR A 640 1.58 -10.28 6.58
CA THR A 640 1.56 -9.94 8.01
C THR A 640 2.93 -10.17 8.65
N LEU A 641 3.54 -11.33 8.39
CA LEU A 641 4.90 -11.63 8.86
C LEU A 641 5.91 -10.63 8.29
N ASN A 642 5.80 -10.30 7.00
CA ASN A 642 6.68 -9.33 6.35
C ASN A 642 6.58 -7.94 6.98
N MET A 643 5.36 -7.49 7.30
CA MET A 643 5.16 -6.21 7.99
C MET A 643 5.70 -6.21 9.42
N GLY A 644 5.56 -7.32 10.15
CA GLY A 644 6.17 -7.46 11.48
C GLY A 644 7.70 -7.43 11.45
N LEU A 645 8.29 -8.14 10.50
CA LEU A 645 9.73 -8.17 10.26
C LEU A 645 10.28 -6.80 9.88
N MET A 646 9.60 -6.06 8.98
CA MET A 646 10.03 -4.72 8.58
C MET A 646 9.92 -3.70 9.71
N GLY A 647 8.94 -3.84 10.60
CA GLY A 647 8.84 -3.04 11.83
C GLY A 647 10.08 -3.20 12.71
N PHE A 648 10.54 -4.44 12.89
CA PHE A 648 11.76 -4.77 13.62
C PHE A 648 13.01 -4.19 12.98
N ILE A 649 13.24 -4.47 11.69
CA ILE A 649 14.44 -4.02 10.96
C ILE A 649 14.56 -2.50 11.08
N ARG A 650 13.51 -1.75 10.71
CA ARG A 650 13.53 -0.29 10.72
C ARG A 650 13.80 0.27 12.12
N SER A 651 13.12 -0.24 13.14
CA SER A 651 13.36 0.24 14.50
C SER A 651 14.77 -0.12 15.00
N GLY A 652 15.28 -1.28 14.60
CA GLY A 652 16.59 -1.81 14.96
C GLY A 652 17.76 -1.09 14.31
N LEU A 653 17.58 -0.44 13.15
CA LEU A 653 18.63 0.36 12.50
C LEU A 653 19.18 1.50 13.37
N ARG A 654 18.39 1.97 14.33
CA ARG A 654 18.84 2.98 15.32
C ARG A 654 19.69 2.40 16.44
N GLY A 655 19.86 1.08 16.54
CA GLY A 655 20.62 0.43 17.60
C GLY A 655 20.07 0.76 18.99
N ASP A 656 20.92 1.39 19.80
CA ASP A 656 20.70 1.84 21.17
C ASP A 656 20.17 3.28 21.25
N TRP A 657 19.54 3.80 20.20
CA TRP A 657 18.98 5.15 20.15
C TRP A 657 17.46 5.16 20.05
N HIS A 658 16.82 5.99 20.87
CA HIS A 658 15.41 6.37 20.66
C HIS A 658 15.29 7.40 19.55
N ILE A 659 16.22 8.37 19.52
CA ILE A 659 16.34 9.37 18.46
C ILE A 659 17.81 9.41 18.07
N PHE A 660 18.12 9.00 16.85
CA PHE A 660 19.49 8.78 16.42
C PHE A 660 20.36 10.04 16.56
N GLY A 661 21.45 9.96 17.32
CA GLY A 661 22.36 11.09 17.55
C GLY A 661 21.89 12.12 18.58
N ILE A 662 20.66 12.01 19.11
CA ILE A 662 20.09 12.99 20.06
C ILE A 662 19.75 12.34 21.40
N MET A 663 19.00 11.24 21.38
CA MET A 663 18.51 10.58 22.59
C MET A 663 18.89 9.12 22.56
N ARG A 664 19.97 8.80 23.26
CA ARG A 664 20.45 7.43 23.47
C ARG A 664 19.60 6.73 24.52
N ASP A 665 19.23 5.49 24.25
CA ASP A 665 18.61 4.59 25.22
C ASP A 665 19.70 4.12 26.19
N THR A 666 19.53 4.45 27.48
CA THR A 666 20.47 4.11 28.57
C THR A 666 19.88 3.04 29.49
N SER A 667 18.77 2.42 29.09
CA SER A 667 18.18 1.30 29.82
C SER A 667 19.03 0.04 29.67
N GLN A 668 18.85 -0.91 30.59
CA GLN A 668 19.50 -2.23 30.50
C GLN A 668 19.06 -3.06 29.28
N TRP A 669 18.02 -2.64 28.55
CA TRP A 669 17.50 -3.29 27.34
C TRP A 669 17.96 -2.62 26.03
N SER A 670 18.94 -1.71 26.15
CA SER A 670 19.49 -0.92 25.05
C SER A 670 20.47 -1.73 24.18
N PHE A 671 19.97 -2.78 23.54
CA PHE A 671 20.76 -3.63 22.62
C PHE A 671 19.90 -4.16 21.49
N THR A 672 20.46 -4.45 20.32
CA THR A 672 19.68 -5.05 19.22
C THR A 672 19.21 -6.46 19.60
N PRO A 673 17.89 -6.75 19.63
CA PRO A 673 17.39 -8.08 19.96
C PRO A 673 17.87 -9.14 18.96
N SER A 674 18.04 -10.38 19.42
CA SER A 674 18.42 -11.49 18.54
C SER A 674 17.30 -11.87 17.58
N ASN A 675 17.65 -12.57 16.48
CA ASN A 675 16.67 -13.14 15.56
C ASN A 675 15.68 -14.10 16.25
N PHE A 676 16.11 -14.75 17.33
CA PHE A 676 15.23 -15.58 18.16
C PHE A 676 14.14 -14.73 18.83
N THR A 677 14.53 -13.68 19.56
CA THR A 677 13.57 -12.77 20.20
C THR A 677 12.67 -12.09 19.18
N MET A 678 13.22 -11.71 18.02
CA MET A 678 12.42 -11.17 16.92
C MET A 678 11.37 -12.17 16.45
N THR A 679 11.74 -13.43 16.23
CA THR A 679 10.81 -14.46 15.78
C THR A 679 9.68 -14.67 16.80
N GLN A 680 9.99 -14.64 18.09
CA GLN A 680 8.97 -14.73 19.15
C GLN A 680 8.00 -13.54 19.12
N MET A 681 8.51 -12.32 19.03
CA MET A 681 7.68 -11.10 19.07
C MET A 681 6.83 -10.94 17.80
N VAL A 682 7.43 -11.16 16.63
CA VAL A 682 6.72 -11.12 15.35
C VAL A 682 5.70 -12.26 15.27
N GLY A 683 6.08 -13.48 15.68
CA GLY A 683 5.18 -14.63 15.73
C GLY A 683 4.01 -14.46 16.68
N LEU A 684 4.24 -13.91 17.89
CA LEU A 684 3.20 -13.58 18.85
C LEU A 684 2.23 -12.54 18.26
N SER A 685 2.78 -11.43 17.74
CA SER A 685 1.96 -10.36 17.14
C SER A 685 1.15 -10.89 15.95
N PHE A 686 1.75 -11.73 15.12
CA PHE A 686 1.08 -12.42 14.02
C PHE A 686 -0.09 -13.29 14.50
N LEU A 687 0.14 -14.16 15.49
CA LEU A 687 -0.90 -15.04 16.02
C LEU A 687 -2.07 -14.25 16.63
N VAL A 688 -1.77 -13.25 17.45
CA VAL A 688 -2.79 -12.40 18.08
C VAL A 688 -3.58 -11.64 17.01
N PHE A 689 -2.91 -11.10 15.99
CA PHE A 689 -3.59 -10.42 14.89
C PHE A 689 -4.46 -11.38 14.07
N MET A 690 -3.99 -12.58 13.75
CA MET A 690 -4.77 -13.59 13.01
C MET A 690 -6.01 -14.03 13.79
N ILE A 691 -5.88 -14.25 15.11
CA ILE A 691 -7.02 -14.57 15.98
C ILE A 691 -7.99 -13.39 16.03
N GLY A 692 -7.49 -12.17 16.18
CA GLY A 692 -8.31 -10.96 16.19
C GLY A 692 -9.10 -10.78 14.90
N ILE A 693 -8.45 -10.93 13.74
CA ILE A 693 -9.09 -10.87 12.41
C ILE A 693 -10.13 -11.97 12.24
N ALA A 694 -9.81 -13.22 12.61
CA ALA A 694 -10.76 -14.33 12.54
C ALA A 694 -12.00 -14.06 13.41
N PHE A 695 -11.80 -13.56 14.63
CA PHE A 695 -12.88 -13.17 15.53
C PHE A 695 -13.74 -12.03 14.96
N MET A 696 -13.13 -11.00 14.37
CA MET A 696 -13.86 -9.91 13.72
C MET A 696 -14.67 -10.38 12.51
N PHE A 697 -14.10 -11.26 11.67
CA PHE A 697 -14.81 -11.85 10.53
C PHE A 697 -15.99 -12.71 10.97
N TRP A 698 -15.84 -13.43 12.09
CA TRP A 698 -16.93 -14.16 12.71
C TRP A 698 -18.02 -13.24 13.26
N LEU A 699 -17.67 -12.18 14.00
CA LEU A 699 -18.63 -11.18 14.48
C LEU A 699 -19.38 -10.50 13.33
N GLY A 700 -18.67 -10.09 12.28
CA GLY A 700 -19.28 -9.51 11.08
C GLY A 700 -20.30 -10.45 10.44
N SER A 701 -20.01 -11.76 10.43
CA SER A 701 -20.95 -12.76 9.90
C SER A 701 -22.25 -12.89 10.69
N LEU A 702 -22.21 -12.68 12.00
CA LEU A 702 -23.39 -12.69 12.86
C LEU A 702 -24.25 -11.44 12.61
N ALA A 703 -23.60 -10.28 12.47
CA ALA A 703 -24.29 -9.03 12.17
C ALA A 703 -25.02 -9.06 10.82
N THR A 704 -24.41 -9.64 9.78
CA THR A 704 -25.07 -9.81 8.47
C THR A 704 -26.27 -10.75 8.55
N ARG A 705 -26.17 -11.85 9.31
CA ARG A 705 -27.31 -12.77 9.52
C ARG A 705 -28.46 -12.08 10.22
N ALA A 706 -28.19 -11.35 11.31
CA ALA A 706 -29.22 -10.62 12.04
C ALA A 706 -29.94 -9.60 11.15
N LYS A 707 -29.20 -8.85 10.33
CA LYS A 707 -29.80 -7.90 9.38
C LYS A 707 -30.68 -8.59 8.32
N ASN A 708 -30.23 -9.70 7.76
CA ASN A 708 -31.04 -10.44 6.79
C ASN A 708 -32.33 -11.00 7.44
N PHE A 709 -32.27 -11.46 8.69
CA PHE A 709 -33.46 -11.85 9.44
C PHE A 709 -34.44 -10.69 9.63
N ASP A 710 -33.95 -9.50 10.02
CA ASP A 710 -34.79 -8.32 10.19
C ASP A 710 -35.40 -7.85 8.85
N ASP A 711 -34.64 -7.90 7.75
CA ASP A 711 -35.10 -7.53 6.40
C ASP A 711 -36.15 -8.54 5.87
N ASP A 712 -35.97 -9.84 6.15
CA ASP A 712 -36.92 -10.91 5.80
C ASP A 712 -38.21 -10.83 6.64
N GLU A 713 -38.11 -10.47 7.93
CA GLU A 713 -39.27 -10.24 8.82
C GLU A 713 -40.04 -8.98 8.41
N ALA A 714 -39.35 -7.90 7.99
CA ALA A 714 -39.96 -6.69 7.48
C ALA A 714 -40.60 -6.87 6.09
N ALA A 715 -40.14 -7.84 5.29
CA ALA A 715 -40.72 -8.20 4.00
C ALA A 715 -41.87 -9.22 4.11
N ALA A 716 -42.15 -9.76 5.31
CA ALA A 716 -43.27 -10.66 5.53
C ALA A 716 -44.61 -9.92 5.33
N PRO A 717 -45.58 -10.49 4.58
CA PRO A 717 -46.86 -9.84 4.35
C PRO A 717 -47.59 -9.61 5.68
N VAL A 718 -48.03 -8.38 5.92
CA VAL A 718 -48.85 -7.99 7.07
C VAL A 718 -50.07 -8.92 7.14
N PRO A 719 -50.36 -9.57 8.29
CA PRO A 719 -51.55 -10.40 8.42
C PRO A 719 -52.78 -9.57 8.08
N LEU A 720 -53.56 -10.03 7.10
CA LEU A 720 -54.83 -9.39 6.76
C LEU A 720 -55.69 -9.31 8.03
N PRO A 721 -56.42 -8.19 8.25
CA PRO A 721 -57.35 -8.11 9.37
C PRO A 721 -58.32 -9.30 9.31
N PRO A 722 -58.71 -9.87 10.46
CA PRO A 722 -59.65 -10.98 10.48
C PRO A 722 -60.93 -10.57 9.75
N ALA A 723 -61.37 -11.41 8.80
CA ALA A 723 -62.58 -11.18 8.02
C ALA A 723 -63.76 -10.96 8.99
N SER A 724 -64.46 -9.85 8.82
CA SER A 724 -65.72 -9.58 9.51
C SER A 724 -66.69 -10.74 9.24
N ALA A 725 -67.14 -11.39 10.30
CA ALA A 725 -68.06 -12.53 10.24
C ALA A 725 -69.36 -12.18 9.47
N PRO A 726 -69.95 -13.14 8.73
CA PRO A 726 -71.19 -12.91 8.01
C PRO A 726 -72.35 -12.65 8.97
N SER A 727 -73.16 -11.63 8.66
CA SER A 727 -74.37 -11.28 9.40
C SER A 727 -75.35 -12.46 9.42
N ALA A 728 -75.65 -12.98 10.61
CA ALA A 728 -76.73 -13.95 10.81
C ALA A 728 -78.08 -13.30 10.50
N GLN A 729 -78.79 -13.86 9.52
CA GLN A 729 -80.22 -13.65 9.34
C GLN A 729 -80.95 -14.29 10.54
N GLN A 730 -81.72 -13.50 11.29
CA GLN A 730 -82.73 -14.01 12.21
C GLN A 730 -83.97 -14.45 11.42
N PRO A 731 -84.50 -15.67 11.63
CA PRO A 731 -85.91 -15.97 11.44
C PRO A 731 -86.65 -15.94 12.78
N GLY A 732 -87.74 -15.17 12.82
CA GLY A 732 -88.98 -15.35 13.61
C GLY A 732 -88.94 -15.89 15.05
N GLU A 733 -89.53 -15.05 15.92
CA GLU A 733 -90.08 -15.30 17.28
C GLU A 733 -89.14 -15.23 18.49
#